data_AF-L1IGA7-F1
#
_entry.id   AF-L1IGA7-F1
#
_cell.length_a   1.000
_cell.length_b   1.000
_cell.length_c   1.000
_cell.angle_alpha   90.00
_cell.angle_beta   90.00
_cell.angle_gamma   90.00
#
_symmetry.space_group_name_H-M   'P 1'
#
loop_
_entity.id
_entity.type
_entity.pdbx_description
1 polymer ?
#
loop_
_entity_poly.entity_id
_entity_poly.type
_entity_poly.pdbx_seq_one_letter_code
_entity_poly.pdbx_strand_id
1 'polypeptide(L)'
;MAKRKQKGFWFWQKTFKRIIEGIAYQHAQGANSVWWSLDGLENDDTENLQFEEVKQEHVPPLILHPSGSFRAVWDLLVLILLFYFLFSIPFLMSFVDTQTKTQSECTSKDLNLTNTSTEYCEVVVGCSFVLENSTCVYYADAQNAPFFIWTTAVDFFFFTDLLLNFRTAYYEKDGSMSNQKLVVNGNKIAKHYLQTWFWVDFGGSLPIDFIMRYAQQASKNSQYVFLPKLFRFLKIVRLLKLLRAARIGKIIKNLQERAHIKPSAIQILQLAFIFLMVAHVMACTLFALGTQYSDFTCKGQAGSICSASDVKNNVGKSWTTTTSIISKSNGETTVALAPLSTQYMMSIYWAITTMTTVGYGDIKPITEVEVLAVLFSMLIGATTFSYVVGNMATLLVKLDTRAGAFKEKIEKTTKFMYENQVPKYIMHKIEKYFDYAFNNPILNFDFPGLEDLSPSLQNELVMYLRKDILSSVPIFDCLQGKQQLLASILQRLIPFQYGPGDFLFHVEDFSNEIFFIVDGEIDIIESETREIASTFRRGNYLGENCLLPGQERFPFSARARRWSDILKVSHEDLKTVLFHFPNILSEMQMVAQTRWSRMICALEFHKTLSKARSRGAVTGEQLLDIFAHSDTFTAEVICS
;
A
#
# COMPACT_ATOMS: atom_id res chain seq x y z
N MET A 1 27.52 -18.93 -25.04
CA MET A 1 26.22 -18.79 -24.32
C MET A 1 26.30 -19.02 -22.80
N ALA A 2 27.30 -19.72 -22.25
CA ALA A 2 27.46 -19.92 -20.80
C ALA A 2 27.66 -18.62 -19.98
N LYS A 3 28.35 -17.60 -20.54
CA LYS A 3 28.56 -16.29 -19.88
C LYS A 3 27.29 -15.42 -19.74
N ARG A 4 26.20 -15.69 -20.47
CA ARG A 4 24.92 -14.95 -20.36
C ARG A 4 24.01 -15.51 -19.26
N LYS A 5 24.06 -16.82 -18.95
CA LYS A 5 23.31 -17.43 -17.84
C LYS A 5 23.87 -17.03 -16.46
N GLN A 6 25.19 -16.83 -16.36
CA GLN A 6 25.85 -16.43 -15.11
C GLN A 6 25.50 -14.98 -14.68
N LYS A 7 25.23 -14.08 -15.65
CA LYS A 7 24.84 -12.68 -15.36
C LYS A 7 23.40 -12.55 -14.84
N GLY A 8 22.47 -13.43 -15.25
CA GLY A 8 21.10 -13.44 -14.74
C GLY A 8 20.99 -13.95 -13.30
N PHE A 9 21.80 -14.95 -12.95
CA PHE A 9 21.93 -15.44 -11.57
C PHE A 9 22.56 -14.39 -10.65
N TRP A 10 23.63 -13.72 -11.09
CA TRP A 10 24.23 -12.59 -10.36
C TRP A 10 23.29 -11.38 -10.23
N PHE A 11 22.45 -11.12 -11.24
CA PHE A 11 21.44 -10.05 -11.16
C PHE A 11 20.38 -10.38 -10.10
N TRP A 12 19.83 -11.59 -10.09
CA TRP A 12 18.89 -12.02 -9.06
C TRP A 12 19.51 -12.05 -7.66
N GLN A 13 20.76 -12.49 -7.53
CA GLN A 13 21.48 -12.50 -6.26
C GLN A 13 21.76 -11.07 -5.76
N LYS A 14 22.06 -10.12 -6.65
CA LYS A 14 22.30 -8.71 -6.33
C LYS A 14 21.01 -7.95 -6.03
N THR A 15 19.91 -8.27 -6.72
CA THR A 15 18.58 -7.71 -6.44
C THR A 15 18.00 -8.29 -5.15
N PHE A 16 18.17 -9.59 -4.89
CA PHE A 16 17.77 -10.23 -3.63
C PHE A 16 18.61 -9.73 -2.45
N LYS A 17 19.92 -9.55 -2.64
CA LYS A 17 20.80 -8.90 -1.66
C LYS A 17 20.40 -7.46 -1.40
N ARG A 18 20.01 -6.68 -2.41
CA ARG A 18 19.49 -5.30 -2.24
C ARG A 18 18.11 -5.24 -1.57
N ILE A 19 17.26 -6.26 -1.75
CA ILE A 19 15.98 -6.36 -1.04
C ILE A 19 16.22 -6.75 0.43
N ILE A 20 17.12 -7.69 0.70
CA ILE A 20 17.53 -8.05 2.06
C ILE A 20 18.24 -6.88 2.75
N GLU A 21 19.15 -6.20 2.05
CA GLU A 21 19.81 -4.98 2.54
C GLU A 21 18.81 -3.84 2.68
N GLY A 22 17.79 -3.71 1.81
CA GLY A 22 16.73 -2.70 1.94
C GLY A 22 15.81 -2.95 3.13
N ILE A 23 15.46 -4.21 3.39
CA ILE A 23 14.66 -4.62 4.56
C ILE A 23 15.49 -4.53 5.84
N ALA A 24 16.77 -4.91 5.81
CA ALA A 24 17.70 -4.76 6.93
C ALA A 24 18.07 -3.28 7.18
N TYR A 25 18.15 -2.45 6.15
CA TYR A 25 18.39 -1.01 6.23
C TYR A 25 17.16 -0.27 6.75
N GLN A 26 15.94 -0.67 6.40
CA GLN A 26 14.72 -0.15 7.05
C GLN A 26 14.62 -0.58 8.52
N HIS A 27 15.07 -1.79 8.87
CA HIS A 27 15.11 -2.25 10.26
C HIS A 27 16.25 -1.62 11.09
N ALA A 28 17.35 -1.24 10.44
CA ALA A 28 18.45 -0.48 11.04
C ALA A 28 18.13 1.01 11.14
N GLN A 29 17.35 1.58 10.21
CA GLN A 29 16.88 2.97 10.29
C GLN A 29 15.69 3.14 11.24
N GLY A 30 14.84 2.12 11.43
CA GLY A 30 13.89 2.11 12.56
C GLY A 30 14.57 2.11 13.94
N ALA A 31 15.88 1.83 13.99
CA ALA A 31 16.70 1.88 15.20
C ALA A 31 17.80 2.97 15.17
N ASN A 32 18.01 3.71 14.06
CA ASN A 32 19.08 4.70 13.93
C ASN A 32 18.77 5.91 13.00
N SER A 33 17.52 6.20 12.63
CA SER A 33 17.18 7.40 11.84
C SER A 33 16.58 8.55 12.66
N VAL A 34 17.10 8.80 13.87
CA VAL A 34 16.76 10.01 14.65
C VAL A 34 18.03 10.62 15.24
N TRP A 35 19.04 10.95 14.42
CA TRP A 35 20.16 11.79 14.85
C TRP A 35 20.68 12.61 13.67
N TRP A 36 19.95 13.67 13.31
CA TRP A 36 20.59 14.86 12.76
C TRP A 36 20.03 16.10 13.46
N SER A 37 20.95 16.80 14.12
CA SER A 37 20.86 18.20 14.58
C SER A 37 19.81 18.54 15.64
N LEU A 38 20.06 18.08 16.86
CA LEU A 38 19.57 18.72 18.09
C LEU A 38 20.72 19.46 18.82
N ASP A 39 21.72 19.97 18.07
CA ASP A 39 22.86 20.73 18.62
C ASP A 39 22.50 22.21 18.91
N GLY A 40 21.28 22.49 19.35
CA GLY A 40 20.84 23.88 19.53
C GLY A 40 19.87 24.16 20.68
N LEU A 41 19.48 23.16 21.47
CA LEU A 41 18.62 23.34 22.64
C LEU A 41 19.11 22.45 23.79
N GLU A 42 20.34 22.66 24.22
CA GLU A 42 20.72 22.37 25.60
C GLU A 42 20.08 23.45 26.48
N ASN A 43 18.98 23.11 27.17
CA ASN A 43 18.54 23.76 28.40
C ASN A 43 17.61 22.81 29.18
N ASP A 44 18.24 22.11 30.12
CA ASP A 44 17.85 21.81 31.52
C ASP A 44 16.55 21.08 31.91
N ASP A 45 15.70 20.58 31.00
CA ASP A 45 14.46 19.88 31.42
C ASP A 45 14.30 18.41 30.95
N THR A 46 15.34 17.79 30.38
CA THR A 46 15.25 16.41 29.82
C THR A 46 15.43 15.27 30.83
N GLU A 47 15.48 15.52 32.14
CA GLU A 47 15.73 14.44 33.13
C GLU A 47 14.49 13.62 33.54
N ASN A 48 13.25 13.99 33.15
CA ASN A 48 12.04 13.28 33.62
C ASN A 48 11.15 12.65 32.54
N LEU A 49 11.52 12.71 31.26
CA LEU A 49 10.84 11.95 30.20
C LEU A 49 11.51 10.59 30.02
N GLN A 50 11.45 9.76 31.07
CA GLN A 50 11.56 8.32 30.88
C GLN A 50 10.31 7.88 30.10
N PHE A 51 10.40 7.85 28.78
CA PHE A 51 9.55 6.96 28.00
C PHE A 51 9.71 5.58 28.63
N GLU A 52 8.65 5.01 29.20
CA GLU A 52 8.56 3.57 29.37
C GLU A 52 8.76 2.99 27.98
N GLU A 53 9.99 2.63 27.63
CA GLU A 53 10.25 1.74 26.51
C GLU A 53 9.31 0.57 26.72
N VAL A 54 8.39 0.38 25.77
CA VAL A 54 7.57 -0.83 25.69
C VAL A 54 8.55 -1.99 25.74
N LYS A 55 8.72 -2.59 26.93
CA LYS A 55 9.64 -3.70 27.15
C LYS A 55 9.28 -4.73 26.10
N GLN A 56 10.16 -4.92 25.11
CA GLN A 56 10.03 -6.02 24.17
C GLN A 56 9.94 -7.28 25.03
N GLU A 57 8.75 -7.91 25.05
CA GLU A 57 8.50 -9.07 25.89
C GLU A 57 9.57 -10.12 25.58
N HIS A 58 10.39 -10.46 26.57
CA HIS A 58 11.56 -11.30 26.35
C HIS A 58 11.11 -12.70 25.92
N VAL A 59 11.36 -13.02 24.65
CA VAL A 59 10.97 -14.30 24.05
C VAL A 59 12.04 -15.35 24.38
N PRO A 60 11.67 -16.54 24.87
CA PRO A 60 12.63 -17.61 25.12
C PRO A 60 13.36 -18.01 23.82
N PRO A 61 14.63 -18.47 23.88
CA PRO A 61 15.49 -18.69 22.70
C PRO A 61 15.01 -19.76 21.72
N LEU A 62 13.95 -20.51 22.04
CA LEU A 62 13.39 -21.59 21.22
C LEU A 62 11.97 -21.26 20.68
N ILE A 63 11.48 -20.04 20.91
CA ILE A 63 10.18 -19.55 20.45
C ILE A 63 10.41 -18.37 19.49
N LEU A 64 9.75 -18.42 18.35
CA LEU A 64 9.82 -17.39 17.33
C LEU A 64 8.80 -16.29 17.62
N HIS A 65 9.28 -15.06 17.69
CA HIS A 65 8.41 -13.90 17.76
C HIS A 65 7.66 -13.73 16.42
N PRO A 66 6.33 -13.53 16.42
CA PRO A 66 5.56 -13.39 15.18
C PRO A 66 6.02 -12.18 14.35
N SER A 67 6.39 -11.06 14.97
CA SER A 67 6.90 -9.87 14.26
C SER A 67 8.41 -9.88 14.00
N GLY A 68 9.14 -10.93 14.42
CA GLY A 68 10.60 -10.99 14.25
C GLY A 68 11.03 -10.99 12.77
N SER A 69 12.22 -10.47 12.50
CA SER A 69 12.75 -10.34 11.13
C SER A 69 12.94 -11.69 10.44
N PHE A 70 13.37 -12.73 11.18
CA PHE A 70 13.43 -14.10 10.68
C PHE A 70 12.06 -14.59 10.18
N ARG A 71 11.01 -14.41 11.00
CA ARG A 71 9.64 -14.82 10.63
C ARG A 71 9.14 -14.06 9.41
N ALA A 72 9.47 -12.77 9.29
CA ALA A 72 9.13 -11.96 8.11
C ALA A 72 9.72 -12.54 6.82
N VAL A 73 11.02 -12.84 6.82
CA VAL A 73 11.73 -13.43 5.67
C VAL A 73 11.20 -14.82 5.37
N TRP A 74 10.94 -15.62 6.39
CA TRP A 74 10.37 -16.95 6.24
C TRP A 74 8.97 -16.92 5.60
N ASP A 75 8.07 -16.06 6.10
CA ASP A 75 6.73 -15.90 5.54
C ASP A 75 6.76 -15.39 4.09
N LEU A 76 7.73 -14.55 3.73
CA LEU A 76 7.94 -14.11 2.35
C LEU A 76 8.39 -15.28 1.44
N LEU A 77 9.32 -16.11 1.91
CA LEU A 77 9.75 -17.31 1.17
C LEU A 77 8.60 -18.31 1.01
N VAL A 78 7.82 -18.53 2.07
CA VAL A 78 6.59 -19.33 2.03
C VAL A 78 5.64 -18.77 0.97
N LEU A 79 5.38 -17.46 0.98
CA LEU A 79 4.49 -16.80 0.01
C LEU A 79 4.96 -17.01 -1.44
N ILE A 80 6.25 -16.82 -1.72
CA ILE A 80 6.83 -17.04 -3.05
C ILE A 80 6.64 -18.50 -3.49
N LEU A 81 6.92 -19.46 -2.61
CA LEU A 81 6.75 -20.88 -2.91
C LEU A 81 5.28 -21.29 -3.06
N LEU A 82 4.36 -20.65 -2.35
CA LEU A 82 2.92 -20.85 -2.54
C LEU A 82 2.46 -20.38 -3.91
N PHE A 83 2.93 -19.21 -4.37
CA PHE A 83 2.65 -18.74 -5.74
C PHE A 83 3.25 -19.66 -6.80
N TYR A 84 4.46 -20.17 -6.56
CA TYR A 84 5.06 -21.18 -7.43
C TYR A 84 4.18 -22.44 -7.53
N PHE A 85 3.59 -22.93 -6.44
CA PHE A 85 2.72 -24.11 -6.49
C PHE A 85 1.36 -23.85 -7.14
N LEU A 86 0.74 -22.69 -6.86
CA LEU A 86 -0.51 -22.28 -7.49
C LEU A 86 -0.38 -22.25 -9.03
N PHE A 87 0.78 -21.85 -9.53
CA PHE A 87 1.09 -21.87 -10.96
C PHE A 87 1.54 -23.25 -11.46
N SER A 88 2.52 -23.87 -10.81
CA SER A 88 3.16 -25.07 -11.35
C SER A 88 2.26 -26.30 -11.29
N ILE A 89 1.42 -26.48 -10.27
CA ILE A 89 0.62 -27.71 -10.12
C ILE A 89 -0.38 -27.89 -11.28
N PRO A 90 -1.26 -26.91 -11.59
CA PRO A 90 -2.18 -27.04 -12.73
C PRO A 90 -1.41 -27.19 -14.05
N PHE A 91 -0.35 -26.39 -14.24
CA PHE A 91 0.50 -26.47 -15.43
C PHE A 91 1.08 -27.88 -15.64
N LEU A 92 1.69 -28.45 -14.60
CA LEU A 92 2.30 -29.77 -14.66
C LEU A 92 1.25 -30.85 -14.89
N MET A 93 0.10 -30.76 -14.21
CA MET A 93 -0.99 -31.73 -14.37
C MET A 93 -1.57 -31.76 -15.78
N SER A 94 -1.66 -30.59 -16.43
CA SER A 94 -2.25 -30.47 -17.76
C SER A 94 -1.25 -30.67 -18.90
N PHE A 95 -0.03 -30.13 -18.79
CA PHE A 95 0.91 -30.06 -19.90
C PHE A 95 2.10 -31.03 -19.78
N VAL A 96 2.38 -31.60 -18.60
CA VAL A 96 3.55 -32.47 -18.38
C VAL A 96 3.11 -33.84 -17.86
N ASP A 97 3.20 -34.87 -18.70
CA ASP A 97 2.84 -36.22 -18.26
C ASP A 97 3.98 -36.86 -17.46
N THR A 98 3.83 -36.94 -16.14
CA THR A 98 4.79 -37.60 -15.24
C THR A 98 4.61 -39.13 -15.19
N GLN A 99 4.16 -39.76 -16.27
CA GLN A 99 4.15 -41.23 -16.36
C GLN A 99 5.61 -41.69 -16.47
N THR A 100 6.20 -42.11 -15.36
CA THR A 100 7.38 -42.98 -15.42
C THR A 100 6.92 -44.29 -16.04
N LYS A 101 7.09 -44.45 -17.36
CA LYS A 101 7.03 -45.79 -17.95
C LYS A 101 8.02 -46.66 -17.20
N THR A 102 7.56 -47.81 -16.72
CA THR A 102 8.39 -48.72 -15.94
C THR A 102 9.46 -49.34 -16.85
N GLN A 103 10.61 -49.72 -16.31
CA GLN A 103 11.72 -50.33 -17.09
C GLN A 103 11.27 -51.53 -17.94
N SER A 104 10.22 -52.26 -17.51
CA SER A 104 9.57 -53.35 -18.25
C SER A 104 8.75 -52.92 -19.48
N GLU A 105 8.38 -51.65 -19.59
CA GLU A 105 7.74 -51.08 -20.80
C GLU A 105 8.76 -50.53 -21.81
N CYS A 106 10.02 -50.33 -21.39
CA CYS A 106 11.11 -49.94 -22.28
C CYS A 106 11.85 -51.17 -22.87
N THR A 107 11.79 -52.36 -22.29
CA THR A 107 12.47 -53.55 -22.86
C THR A 107 11.85 -53.96 -24.20
N SER A 108 12.64 -53.90 -25.28
CA SER A 108 12.19 -54.28 -26.63
C SER A 108 12.17 -55.80 -26.84
N LYS A 109 11.22 -56.24 -27.67
CA LYS A 109 11.34 -57.47 -28.46
C LYS A 109 12.61 -57.42 -29.31
N ASP A 110 13.33 -58.53 -29.41
CA ASP A 110 14.44 -58.71 -30.35
C ASP A 110 13.94 -58.50 -31.79
N LEU A 111 14.26 -57.35 -32.40
CA LEU A 111 14.11 -57.18 -33.85
C LEU A 111 15.38 -57.70 -34.51
N ASN A 112 15.29 -58.86 -35.17
CA ASN A 112 16.34 -59.34 -36.06
C ASN A 112 16.47 -58.37 -37.25
N LEU A 113 17.55 -57.57 -37.25
CA LEU A 113 17.96 -56.72 -38.36
C LEU A 113 18.36 -57.60 -39.56
N THR A 114 17.45 -57.80 -40.51
CA THR A 114 17.83 -58.36 -41.82
C THR A 114 18.32 -57.24 -42.74
N ASN A 115 19.51 -57.45 -43.30
CA ASN A 115 20.27 -56.60 -44.22
C ASN A 115 19.42 -55.83 -45.25
N THR A 116 19.21 -54.53 -45.03
CA THR A 116 19.28 -53.49 -46.06
C THR A 116 19.47 -52.13 -45.37
N SER A 117 20.67 -51.56 -45.55
CA SER A 117 21.08 -50.16 -45.40
C SER A 117 20.04 -49.15 -44.86
N THR A 118 19.96 -49.02 -43.54
CA THR A 118 19.97 -47.74 -42.77
C THR A 118 19.95 -48.07 -41.26
N GLU A 119 21.04 -47.77 -40.56
CA GLU A 119 21.27 -48.07 -39.13
C GLU A 119 20.56 -47.05 -38.20
N TYR A 120 19.25 -47.14 -38.01
CA TYR A 120 18.58 -46.29 -37.02
C TYR A 120 17.61 -47.08 -36.14
N CYS A 121 17.88 -47.13 -34.84
CA CYS A 121 16.89 -47.54 -33.84
C CYS A 121 15.78 -46.48 -33.78
N GLU A 122 14.52 -46.87 -33.86
CA GLU A 122 13.40 -45.94 -33.63
C GLU A 122 13.35 -45.50 -32.16
N VAL A 123 13.18 -44.19 -31.95
CA VAL A 123 13.12 -43.57 -30.61
C VAL A 123 11.77 -43.88 -29.97
N VAL A 124 11.78 -44.67 -28.89
CA VAL A 124 10.61 -44.85 -28.04
C VAL A 124 10.52 -43.68 -27.06
N VAL A 125 9.42 -42.93 -27.13
CA VAL A 125 9.20 -41.74 -26.30
C VAL A 125 9.25 -42.09 -24.80
N GLY A 126 10.18 -41.44 -24.09
CA GLY A 126 10.41 -41.61 -22.64
C GLY A 126 11.53 -42.61 -22.29
N CYS A 127 12.16 -43.23 -23.29
CA CYS A 127 13.33 -44.08 -23.09
C CYS A 127 14.52 -43.56 -23.93
N SER A 128 15.72 -43.53 -23.37
CA SER A 128 16.96 -43.33 -24.13
C SER A 128 17.43 -44.68 -24.69
N PHE A 129 17.96 -44.75 -25.91
CA PHE A 129 18.48 -45.99 -26.48
C PHE A 129 20.01 -45.97 -26.60
N VAL A 130 20.64 -47.14 -26.48
CA VAL A 130 22.06 -47.37 -26.78
C VAL A 130 22.16 -48.61 -27.68
N LEU A 131 23.02 -48.55 -28.70
CA LEU A 131 23.35 -49.69 -29.56
C LEU A 131 24.40 -50.55 -28.86
N GLU A 132 24.00 -51.75 -28.46
CA GLU A 132 24.88 -52.73 -27.82
C GLU A 132 24.81 -54.05 -28.61
N ASN A 133 25.93 -54.49 -29.20
CA ASN A 133 26.03 -55.73 -29.98
C ASN A 133 24.92 -55.94 -31.04
N SER A 134 24.61 -54.91 -31.83
CA SER A 134 23.55 -54.94 -32.87
C SER A 134 22.13 -55.11 -32.33
N THR A 135 21.91 -54.88 -31.03
CA THR A 135 20.59 -54.82 -30.40
C THR A 135 20.35 -53.44 -29.80
N CYS A 136 19.13 -52.90 -29.94
CA CYS A 136 18.75 -51.61 -29.36
C CYS A 136 18.28 -51.85 -27.92
N VAL A 137 18.99 -51.31 -26.93
CA VAL A 137 18.60 -51.40 -25.51
C VAL A 137 18.06 -50.05 -25.05
N TYR A 138 16.88 -50.03 -24.42
CA TYR A 138 16.20 -48.82 -23.96
C TYR A 138 16.24 -48.67 -22.42
N TYR A 139 16.46 -47.45 -21.93
CA TYR A 139 16.47 -47.11 -20.52
C TYR A 139 15.48 -45.99 -20.23
N ALA A 140 14.77 -46.03 -19.09
CA ALA A 140 13.86 -44.97 -18.68
C ALA A 140 14.62 -43.65 -18.49
N ASP A 141 14.15 -42.58 -19.15
CA ASP A 141 14.85 -41.31 -19.26
C ASP A 141 15.08 -40.61 -17.89
N ALA A 142 16.34 -40.28 -17.60
CA ALA A 142 16.83 -39.63 -16.38
C ALA A 142 16.58 -38.10 -16.35
N GLN A 143 15.96 -37.52 -17.38
CA GLN A 143 15.73 -36.06 -17.49
C GLN A 143 14.80 -35.46 -16.42
N ASN A 144 14.07 -36.27 -15.65
CA ASN A 144 13.15 -35.80 -14.59
C ASN A 144 13.78 -35.70 -13.18
N ALA A 145 15.06 -36.04 -13.01
CA ALA A 145 15.71 -36.02 -11.69
C ALA A 145 15.78 -34.60 -11.06
N PRO A 146 16.18 -33.52 -11.78
CA PRO A 146 16.24 -32.19 -11.18
C PRO A 146 14.88 -31.66 -10.73
N PHE A 147 13.84 -31.92 -11.52
CA PHE A 147 12.47 -31.52 -11.20
C PHE A 147 11.97 -32.26 -9.94
N PHE A 148 12.22 -33.55 -9.83
CA PHE A 148 11.87 -34.34 -8.65
C PHE A 148 12.64 -33.90 -7.39
N ILE A 149 13.94 -33.61 -7.52
CA ILE A 149 14.75 -33.09 -6.41
C ILE A 149 14.16 -31.75 -5.94
N TRP A 150 13.82 -30.87 -6.88
CA TRP A 150 13.22 -29.57 -6.56
C TRP A 150 11.86 -29.71 -5.85
N THR A 151 10.93 -30.50 -6.37
CA THR A 151 9.61 -30.67 -5.73
C THR A 151 9.72 -31.30 -4.34
N THR A 152 10.63 -32.25 -4.18
CA THR A 152 10.93 -32.88 -2.88
C THR A 152 11.53 -31.88 -1.90
N ALA A 153 12.51 -31.08 -2.33
CA ALA A 153 13.13 -30.04 -1.50
C ALA A 153 12.10 -29.01 -1.01
N VAL A 154 11.19 -28.61 -1.89
CA VAL A 154 10.10 -27.70 -1.52
C VAL A 154 9.13 -28.36 -0.54
N ASP A 155 8.78 -29.65 -0.71
CA ASP A 155 7.94 -30.35 0.28
C ASP A 155 8.61 -30.43 1.67
N PHE A 156 9.93 -30.66 1.74
CA PHE A 156 10.69 -30.57 3.00
C PHE A 156 10.69 -29.15 3.60
N PHE A 157 10.74 -28.10 2.78
CA PHE A 157 10.64 -26.73 3.25
C PHE A 157 9.29 -26.47 3.94
N PHE A 158 8.18 -26.93 3.36
CA PHE A 158 6.86 -26.79 3.98
C PHE A 158 6.66 -27.67 5.21
N PHE A 159 7.29 -28.84 5.24
CA PHE A 159 7.35 -29.64 6.47
C PHE A 159 8.12 -28.91 7.58
N THR A 160 9.19 -28.19 7.24
CA THR A 160 9.91 -27.34 8.19
C THR A 160 9.03 -26.18 8.66
N ASP A 161 8.29 -25.53 7.77
CA ASP A 161 7.32 -24.48 8.10
C ASP A 161 6.24 -24.95 9.09
N LEU A 162 5.71 -26.18 8.90
CA LEU A 162 4.80 -26.83 9.86
C LEU A 162 5.42 -26.92 11.26
N LEU A 163 6.69 -27.33 11.37
CA LEU A 163 7.39 -27.43 12.66
C LEU A 163 7.65 -26.05 13.28
N LEU A 164 7.98 -25.04 12.47
CA LEU A 164 8.19 -23.67 12.96
C LEU A 164 6.89 -23.04 13.47
N ASN A 165 5.73 -23.41 12.93
CA ASN A 165 4.44 -22.94 13.42
C ASN A 165 4.12 -23.42 14.83
N PHE A 166 4.59 -24.62 15.24
CA PHE A 166 4.52 -25.07 16.65
C PHE A 166 5.40 -24.25 17.61
N ARG A 167 6.36 -23.49 17.07
CA ARG A 167 7.28 -22.64 17.85
C ARG A 167 7.02 -21.15 17.65
N THR A 168 6.01 -20.76 16.88
CA THR A 168 5.70 -19.35 16.63
C THR A 168 4.66 -18.86 17.63
N ALA A 169 5.00 -17.82 18.40
CA ALA A 169 4.07 -17.21 19.35
C ALA A 169 2.90 -16.51 18.63
N TYR A 170 1.78 -16.36 19.31
CA TYR A 170 0.59 -15.69 18.78
C TYR A 170 0.05 -14.66 19.78
N TYR A 171 -0.66 -13.66 19.25
CA TYR A 171 -1.35 -12.66 20.07
C TYR A 171 -2.74 -13.18 20.42
N GLU A 172 -3.01 -13.31 21.71
CA GLU A 172 -4.34 -13.62 22.22
C GLU A 172 -5.12 -12.31 22.37
N LYS A 173 -6.28 -12.23 21.71
CA LYS A 173 -7.20 -11.10 21.88
C LYS A 173 -8.04 -11.38 23.12
N ASP A 174 -7.61 -10.86 24.27
CA ASP A 174 -8.52 -10.79 25.42
C ASP A 174 -9.71 -9.90 25.06
N GLY A 175 -10.89 -10.20 25.60
CA GLY A 175 -12.15 -9.49 25.28
C GLY A 175 -12.14 -7.97 25.55
N SER A 176 -11.04 -7.42 26.08
CA SER A 176 -10.75 -5.99 26.14
C SER A 176 -9.71 -5.63 25.08
N MET A 177 -10.11 -4.78 24.13
CA MET A 177 -9.39 -4.45 22.89
C MET A 177 -8.01 -3.76 23.10
N SER A 178 -7.63 -3.44 24.33
CA SER A 178 -6.45 -2.62 24.64
C SER A 178 -5.16 -3.40 24.92
N ASN A 179 -5.21 -4.68 25.31
CA ASN A 179 -4.00 -5.44 25.66
C ASN A 179 -3.93 -6.76 24.89
N GLN A 180 -3.26 -6.75 23.72
CA GLN A 180 -2.88 -7.99 23.05
C GLN A 180 -1.72 -8.62 23.81
N LYS A 181 -1.98 -9.71 24.53
CA LYS A 181 -0.94 -10.43 25.25
C LYS A 181 -0.25 -11.42 24.32
N LEU A 182 1.09 -11.39 24.26
CA LEU A 182 1.86 -12.38 23.53
C LEU A 182 1.88 -13.70 24.31
N VAL A 183 1.35 -14.77 23.71
CA VAL A 183 1.42 -16.11 24.30
C VAL A 183 2.69 -16.80 23.83
N VAL A 184 3.67 -16.90 24.74
CA VAL A 184 4.95 -17.59 24.49
C VAL A 184 4.99 -19.04 25.00
N ASN A 185 4.01 -19.50 25.78
CA ASN A 185 4.04 -20.87 26.33
C ASN A 185 3.86 -21.93 25.22
N GLY A 186 4.87 -22.79 25.02
CA GLY A 186 4.88 -23.80 23.96
C GLY A 186 3.68 -24.76 23.96
N ASN A 187 3.18 -25.18 25.13
CA ASN A 187 2.02 -26.08 25.22
C ASN A 187 0.73 -25.38 24.78
N LYS A 188 0.59 -24.08 25.12
CA LYS A 188 -0.55 -23.28 24.68
C LYS A 188 -0.49 -23.02 23.17
N ILE A 189 0.69 -22.70 22.64
CA ILE A 189 0.92 -22.53 21.20
C ILE A 189 0.54 -23.81 20.45
N ALA A 190 1.04 -24.96 20.88
CA ALA A 190 0.76 -26.23 20.23
C ALA A 190 -0.73 -26.58 20.24
N LYS A 191 -1.42 -26.41 21.38
CA LYS A 191 -2.87 -26.66 21.48
C LYS A 191 -3.68 -25.73 20.58
N HIS A 192 -3.37 -24.44 20.59
CA HIS A 192 -4.04 -23.45 19.74
C HIS A 192 -3.81 -23.74 18.25
N TYR A 193 -2.59 -24.13 17.86
CA TYR A 193 -2.28 -24.48 16.47
C TYR A 193 -3.01 -25.75 15.99
N LEU A 194 -3.05 -26.79 16.83
CA LEU A 194 -3.78 -28.04 16.56
C LEU A 194 -5.29 -27.84 16.37
N GLN A 195 -5.88 -26.86 17.05
CA GLN A 195 -7.31 -26.54 16.96
C GLN A 195 -7.67 -25.63 15.78
N THR A 196 -6.69 -24.96 15.15
CA THR A 196 -6.94 -23.94 14.13
C THR A 196 -6.49 -24.37 12.75
N TRP A 197 -5.19 -24.26 12.46
CA TRP A 197 -4.64 -24.37 11.10
C TRP A 197 -3.85 -25.65 10.83
N PHE A 198 -3.56 -26.44 11.87
CA PHE A 198 -2.72 -27.63 11.75
C PHE A 198 -3.17 -28.60 10.66
N TRP A 199 -4.46 -28.93 10.57
CA TRP A 199 -4.94 -29.94 9.62
C TRP A 199 -4.79 -29.49 8.16
N VAL A 200 -4.92 -28.19 7.90
CA VAL A 200 -4.69 -27.59 6.58
C VAL A 200 -3.21 -27.67 6.22
N ASP A 201 -2.33 -27.33 7.17
CA ASP A 201 -0.87 -27.32 6.95
C ASP A 201 -0.29 -28.73 6.85
N PHE A 202 -0.79 -29.66 7.66
CA PHE A 202 -0.39 -31.06 7.63
C PHE A 202 -0.81 -31.71 6.31
N GLY A 203 -2.09 -31.63 5.94
CA GLY A 203 -2.59 -32.19 4.68
C GLY A 203 -1.92 -31.56 3.45
N GLY A 204 -1.62 -30.26 3.54
CA GLY A 204 -0.83 -29.56 2.54
C GLY A 204 0.59 -30.10 2.43
N SER A 205 1.29 -30.36 3.55
CA SER A 205 2.75 -30.63 3.60
C SER A 205 3.16 -32.08 3.32
N LEU A 206 2.21 -33.00 3.10
CA LEU A 206 2.51 -34.40 2.84
C LEU A 206 3.28 -34.60 1.52
N PRO A 207 4.44 -35.27 1.52
CA PRO A 207 5.21 -35.58 0.31
C PRO A 207 4.58 -36.77 -0.43
N ILE A 208 3.35 -36.60 -0.90
CA ILE A 208 2.52 -37.64 -1.55
C ILE A 208 3.23 -38.23 -2.78
N ASP A 209 3.98 -37.42 -3.52
CA ASP A 209 4.75 -37.88 -4.69
C ASP A 209 5.85 -38.89 -4.32
N PHE A 210 6.49 -38.70 -3.18
CA PHE A 210 7.50 -39.62 -2.64
C PHE A 210 6.85 -40.93 -2.17
N ILE A 211 5.76 -40.83 -1.41
CA ILE A 211 4.98 -41.97 -0.91
C ILE A 211 4.46 -42.82 -2.08
N MET A 212 3.94 -42.16 -3.12
CA MET A 212 3.39 -42.84 -4.29
C MET A 212 4.46 -43.61 -5.07
N ARG A 213 5.65 -43.03 -5.28
CA ARG A 213 6.76 -43.73 -5.96
C ARG A 213 7.24 -44.93 -5.17
N TYR A 214 7.36 -44.80 -3.85
CA TYR A 214 7.74 -45.91 -2.99
C TYR A 214 6.68 -47.02 -2.99
N ALA A 215 5.39 -46.66 -2.93
CA ALA A 215 4.29 -47.63 -3.04
C ALA A 215 4.27 -48.34 -4.40
N GLN A 216 4.55 -47.64 -5.50
CA GLN A 216 4.69 -48.23 -6.83
C GLN A 216 5.88 -49.19 -6.91
N GLN A 217 7.01 -48.83 -6.30
CA GLN A 217 8.20 -49.68 -6.27
C GLN A 217 7.99 -50.93 -5.40
N ALA A 218 7.31 -50.81 -4.26
CA ALA A 218 6.95 -51.95 -3.41
C ALA A 218 5.95 -52.89 -4.10
N SER A 219 5.01 -52.33 -4.89
CA SER A 219 4.04 -53.10 -5.66
C SER A 219 4.65 -53.92 -6.81
N LYS A 220 5.87 -53.61 -7.28
CA LYS A 220 6.56 -54.39 -8.34
C LYS A 220 6.84 -55.85 -7.95
N ASN A 221 6.78 -56.18 -6.67
CA ASN A 221 7.02 -57.53 -6.15
C ASN A 221 5.75 -58.39 -6.01
N SER A 222 4.57 -57.87 -6.38
CA SER A 222 3.29 -58.58 -6.20
C SER A 222 2.47 -58.58 -7.49
N GLN A 223 1.91 -59.74 -7.84
CA GLN A 223 1.18 -60.04 -9.08
C GLN A 223 -0.23 -59.41 -9.15
N TYR A 224 -0.46 -58.27 -8.50
CA TYR A 224 -1.77 -57.62 -8.46
C TYR A 224 -1.92 -56.55 -9.55
N VAL A 225 -2.67 -56.91 -10.60
CA VAL A 225 -2.93 -56.13 -11.82
C VAL A 225 -3.95 -54.98 -11.62
N PHE A 226 -4.46 -54.75 -10.40
CA PHE A 226 -5.59 -53.83 -10.17
C PHE A 226 -5.21 -52.36 -9.83
N LEU A 227 -3.92 -52.05 -9.64
CA LEU A 227 -3.47 -50.74 -9.16
C LEU A 227 -3.32 -49.58 -10.18
N PRO A 228 -3.24 -49.75 -11.52
CA PRO A 228 -3.02 -48.63 -12.44
C PRO A 228 -4.13 -47.57 -12.44
N LYS A 229 -5.39 -48.00 -12.24
CA LYS A 229 -6.54 -47.09 -12.15
C LYS A 229 -6.56 -46.30 -10.85
N LEU A 230 -6.14 -46.91 -9.73
CA LEU A 230 -6.02 -46.24 -8.43
C LEU A 230 -4.92 -45.16 -8.45
N PHE A 231 -3.79 -45.41 -9.14
CA PHE A 231 -2.73 -44.42 -9.33
C PHE A 231 -3.16 -43.18 -10.15
N ARG A 232 -4.18 -43.29 -11.01
CA ARG A 232 -4.76 -42.12 -11.69
C ARG A 232 -5.53 -41.21 -10.73
N PHE A 233 -6.30 -41.79 -9.79
CA PHE A 233 -6.97 -41.03 -8.74
C PHE A 233 -5.98 -40.43 -7.72
N LEU A 234 -4.82 -41.06 -7.51
CA LEU A 234 -3.75 -40.51 -6.66
C LEU A 234 -3.13 -39.21 -7.21
N LYS A 235 -3.26 -38.91 -8.52
CA LYS A 235 -2.88 -37.60 -9.08
C LYS A 235 -3.74 -36.46 -8.52
N ILE A 236 -5.01 -36.71 -8.17
CA ILE A 236 -5.92 -35.72 -7.58
C ILE A 236 -5.46 -35.36 -6.16
N VAL A 237 -4.79 -36.28 -5.46
CA VAL A 237 -4.24 -36.05 -4.12
C VAL A 237 -3.14 -34.95 -4.16
N ARG A 238 -2.50 -34.70 -5.31
CA ARG A 238 -1.59 -33.54 -5.50
C ARG A 238 -2.30 -32.19 -5.33
N LEU A 239 -3.61 -32.12 -5.57
CA LEU A 239 -4.40 -30.90 -5.36
C LEU A 239 -4.54 -30.56 -3.87
N LEU A 240 -4.32 -31.51 -2.95
CA LEU A 240 -4.27 -31.20 -1.51
C LEU A 240 -3.15 -30.20 -1.18
N LYS A 241 -2.09 -30.13 -2.00
CA LYS A 241 -1.03 -29.11 -1.86
C LYS A 241 -1.58 -27.69 -2.03
N LEU A 242 -2.71 -27.50 -2.71
CA LEU A 242 -3.38 -26.20 -2.87
C LEU A 242 -4.08 -25.73 -1.60
N LEU A 243 -4.37 -26.61 -0.63
CA LEU A 243 -4.94 -26.22 0.67
C LEU A 243 -4.04 -25.21 1.40
N ARG A 244 -2.73 -25.25 1.15
CA ARG A 244 -1.75 -24.29 1.68
C ARG A 244 -2.04 -22.84 1.25
N ALA A 245 -2.75 -22.62 0.15
CA ALA A 245 -3.14 -21.30 -0.34
C ALA A 245 -4.10 -20.56 0.61
N ALA A 246 -4.82 -21.28 1.48
CA ALA A 246 -5.68 -20.68 2.50
C ALA A 246 -4.90 -19.76 3.48
N ARG A 247 -3.58 -19.94 3.59
CA ARG A 247 -2.70 -19.10 4.43
C ARG A 247 -2.32 -17.77 3.81
N ILE A 248 -2.46 -17.61 2.49
CA ILE A 248 -2.01 -16.41 1.76
C ILE A 248 -2.66 -15.15 2.36
N GLY A 249 -3.94 -15.20 2.72
CA GLY A 249 -4.64 -14.08 3.34
C GLY A 249 -4.01 -13.62 4.66
N LYS A 250 -3.63 -14.57 5.53
CA LYS A 250 -2.96 -14.26 6.81
C LYS A 250 -1.58 -13.64 6.57
N ILE A 251 -0.81 -14.20 5.65
CA ILE A 251 0.54 -13.70 5.35
C ILE A 251 0.49 -12.30 4.74
N ILE A 252 -0.41 -12.04 3.80
CA ILE A 252 -0.54 -10.71 3.18
C ILE A 252 -0.94 -9.67 4.22
N LYS A 253 -1.87 -9.98 5.13
CA LYS A 253 -2.25 -9.07 6.21
C LYS A 253 -1.03 -8.71 7.08
N ASN A 254 -0.27 -9.72 7.50
CA ASN A 254 0.93 -9.52 8.31
C ASN A 254 2.03 -8.73 7.58
N LEU A 255 2.14 -8.86 6.24
CA LEU A 255 3.09 -8.09 5.43
C LEU A 255 2.63 -6.64 5.23
N GLN A 256 1.33 -6.42 5.06
CA GLN A 256 0.73 -5.09 4.92
C GLN A 256 0.98 -4.23 6.16
N GLU A 257 0.80 -4.80 7.35
CA GLU A 257 1.04 -4.12 8.62
C GLU A 257 2.53 -3.73 8.81
N ARG A 258 3.47 -4.50 8.23
CA ARG A 258 4.92 -4.24 8.38
C ARG A 258 5.49 -3.27 7.37
N ALA A 259 5.06 -3.36 6.12
CA ALA A 259 5.70 -2.63 5.03
C ALA A 259 5.19 -1.20 4.85
N HIS A 260 4.21 -0.76 5.66
CA HIS A 260 3.49 0.52 5.51
C HIS A 260 3.06 0.81 4.06
N ILE A 261 2.84 -0.24 3.26
CA ILE A 261 2.44 -0.12 1.87
C ILE A 261 0.99 0.32 1.86
N LYS A 262 0.67 1.32 1.02
CA LYS A 262 -0.70 1.81 0.84
C LYS A 262 -1.63 0.63 0.53
N PRO A 263 -2.74 0.44 1.27
CA PRO A 263 -3.68 -0.65 1.05
C PRO A 263 -4.18 -0.74 -0.40
N SER A 264 -4.34 0.42 -1.06
CA SER A 264 -4.77 0.52 -2.47
C SER A 264 -3.81 -0.18 -3.44
N ALA A 265 -2.49 -0.11 -3.21
CA ALA A 265 -1.50 -0.73 -4.10
C ALA A 265 -1.51 -2.27 -3.97
N ILE A 266 -1.67 -2.77 -2.74
CA ILE A 266 -1.79 -4.21 -2.48
C ILE A 266 -3.08 -4.74 -3.13
N GLN A 267 -4.18 -4.01 -3.03
CA GLN A 267 -5.44 -4.40 -3.64
C GLN A 267 -5.32 -4.54 -5.16
N ILE A 268 -4.64 -3.63 -5.86
CA ILE A 268 -4.40 -3.73 -7.32
C ILE A 268 -3.60 -4.99 -7.64
N LEU A 269 -2.51 -5.24 -6.92
CA LEU A 269 -1.67 -6.41 -7.13
C LEU A 269 -2.44 -7.71 -6.90
N GLN A 270 -3.29 -7.76 -5.87
CA GLN A 270 -4.16 -8.90 -5.59
C GLN A 270 -5.19 -9.14 -6.70
N LEU A 271 -5.85 -8.10 -7.20
CA LEU A 271 -6.82 -8.21 -8.30
C LEU A 271 -6.15 -8.73 -9.58
N ALA A 272 -4.96 -8.21 -9.91
CA ALA A 272 -4.18 -8.68 -11.05
C ALA A 272 -3.77 -10.16 -10.88
N PHE A 273 -3.35 -10.55 -9.68
CA PHE A 273 -3.00 -11.94 -9.38
C PHE A 273 -4.21 -12.88 -9.51
N ILE A 274 -5.37 -12.52 -8.96
CA ILE A 274 -6.61 -13.31 -9.06
C ILE A 274 -7.00 -13.47 -10.53
N PHE A 275 -7.00 -12.39 -11.31
CA PHE A 275 -7.34 -12.42 -12.73
C PHE A 275 -6.43 -13.37 -13.52
N LEU A 276 -5.11 -13.25 -13.35
CA LEU A 276 -4.14 -14.09 -14.03
C LEU A 276 -4.21 -15.57 -13.58
N MET A 277 -4.50 -15.84 -12.31
CA MET A 277 -4.65 -17.21 -11.82
C MET A 277 -5.90 -17.89 -12.34
N VAL A 278 -7.04 -17.20 -12.40
CA VAL A 278 -8.25 -17.75 -13.00
C VAL A 278 -8.02 -18.04 -14.49
N ALA A 279 -7.38 -17.12 -15.21
CA ALA A 279 -6.99 -17.34 -16.61
C ALA A 279 -6.08 -18.57 -16.76
N HIS A 280 -5.10 -18.71 -15.88
CA HIS A 280 -4.19 -19.85 -15.87
C HIS A 280 -4.92 -21.18 -15.64
N VAL A 281 -5.83 -21.25 -14.66
CA VAL A 281 -6.60 -22.47 -14.36
C VAL A 281 -7.55 -22.80 -15.50
N MET A 282 -8.22 -21.81 -16.10
CA MET A 282 -9.07 -22.00 -17.29
C MET A 282 -8.26 -22.55 -18.46
N ALA A 283 -7.08 -21.99 -18.73
CA ALA A 283 -6.16 -22.46 -19.77
C ALA A 283 -5.72 -23.92 -19.55
N CYS A 284 -5.32 -24.26 -18.32
CA CYS A 284 -4.92 -25.61 -17.94
C CYS A 284 -6.06 -26.61 -18.05
N THR A 285 -7.28 -26.21 -17.66
CA THR A 285 -8.48 -27.05 -17.72
C THR A 285 -8.86 -27.35 -19.17
N LEU A 286 -8.87 -26.34 -20.02
CA LEU A 286 -9.17 -26.51 -21.44
C LEU A 286 -8.16 -27.45 -22.12
N PHE A 287 -6.86 -27.29 -21.83
CA PHE A 287 -5.82 -28.17 -22.38
C PHE A 287 -5.89 -29.61 -21.84
N ALA A 288 -6.16 -29.78 -20.54
CA ALA A 288 -6.34 -31.11 -19.96
C ALA A 288 -7.52 -31.86 -20.60
N LEU A 289 -8.66 -31.18 -20.82
CA LEU A 289 -9.83 -31.78 -21.46
C LEU A 289 -9.56 -32.14 -22.93
N GLY A 290 -8.89 -31.25 -23.66
CA GLY A 290 -8.60 -31.49 -25.07
C GLY A 290 -7.68 -32.68 -25.31
N THR A 291 -6.72 -32.91 -24.39
CA THR A 291 -5.80 -34.05 -24.44
C THR A 291 -6.33 -35.32 -23.75
N GLN A 292 -7.51 -35.27 -23.12
CA GLN A 292 -8.16 -36.43 -22.50
C GLN A 292 -9.04 -37.19 -23.49
N TYR A 293 -9.72 -36.49 -24.40
CA TYR A 293 -10.63 -37.09 -25.39
C TYR A 293 -9.96 -37.45 -26.71
N SER A 294 -8.84 -36.79 -27.02
CA SER A 294 -7.97 -37.27 -28.07
C SER A 294 -7.29 -38.54 -27.54
N ASP A 295 -7.59 -39.73 -28.07
CA ASP A 295 -6.80 -40.96 -27.86
C ASP A 295 -5.41 -40.81 -28.49
N PHE A 296 -4.71 -39.72 -28.17
CA PHE A 296 -3.31 -39.53 -28.45
C PHE A 296 -2.55 -40.30 -27.37
N THR A 297 -2.12 -41.50 -27.74
CA THR A 297 -1.02 -42.23 -27.08
C THR A 297 0.34 -41.53 -27.24
N CYS A 298 0.36 -40.24 -27.58
CA CYS A 298 1.54 -39.38 -27.55
C CYS A 298 1.37 -38.30 -26.47
N LYS A 299 1.54 -38.69 -25.21
CA LYS A 299 1.85 -37.73 -24.15
C LYS A 299 3.37 -37.71 -23.99
N GLY A 300 4.03 -36.76 -24.67
CA GLY A 300 5.48 -36.62 -24.70
C GLY A 300 5.90 -35.19 -25.03
N GLN A 301 7.12 -34.84 -24.66
CA GLN A 301 7.74 -33.53 -24.92
C GLN A 301 7.71 -33.14 -26.42
N ALA A 302 7.98 -31.85 -26.66
CA ALA A 302 8.10 -31.22 -27.98
C ALA A 302 8.88 -32.11 -28.97
N GLY A 303 8.28 -32.41 -30.12
CA GLY A 303 8.90 -33.26 -31.16
C GLY A 303 8.57 -34.76 -31.07
N SER A 304 7.62 -35.17 -30.23
CA SER A 304 7.12 -36.55 -30.21
C SER A 304 6.39 -36.92 -31.51
N ILE A 305 6.74 -38.07 -32.08
CA ILE A 305 6.19 -38.60 -33.34
C ILE A 305 5.04 -39.56 -33.01
N CYS A 306 3.86 -39.31 -33.57
CA CYS A 306 2.71 -40.22 -33.52
C CYS A 306 2.55 -41.01 -34.82
N SER A 307 2.05 -42.25 -34.73
CA SER A 307 1.67 -43.03 -35.91
C SER A 307 0.61 -42.28 -36.74
N ALA A 308 0.80 -42.19 -38.06
CA ALA A 308 -0.15 -41.53 -38.97
C ALA A 308 -1.57 -42.11 -38.96
N SER A 309 -1.74 -43.38 -38.55
CA SER A 309 -3.05 -44.02 -38.39
C SER A 309 -3.87 -43.40 -37.26
N ASP A 310 -3.23 -43.04 -36.16
CA ASP A 310 -3.87 -42.52 -34.95
C ASP A 310 -4.27 -41.05 -35.12
N VAL A 311 -3.58 -40.33 -36.00
CA VAL A 311 -3.89 -38.93 -36.29
C VAL A 311 -5.04 -38.78 -37.29
N LYS A 312 -5.10 -39.57 -38.37
CA LYS A 312 -6.23 -39.52 -39.31
C LYS A 312 -7.58 -39.76 -38.62
N ASN A 313 -7.61 -40.61 -37.60
CA ASN A 313 -8.83 -40.95 -36.87
C ASN A 313 -9.21 -39.93 -35.79
N ASN A 314 -8.33 -38.99 -35.42
CA ASN A 314 -8.53 -38.08 -34.28
C ASN A 314 -8.51 -36.59 -34.65
N VAL A 315 -8.20 -36.21 -35.89
CA VAL A 315 -8.30 -34.83 -36.38
C VAL A 315 -9.75 -34.34 -36.30
N GLY A 316 -9.94 -33.17 -35.68
CA GLY A 316 -11.26 -32.54 -35.54
C GLY A 316 -12.10 -33.10 -34.39
N LYS A 317 -11.57 -33.98 -33.53
CA LYS A 317 -12.28 -34.50 -32.36
C LYS A 317 -12.19 -33.60 -31.13
N SER A 318 -11.18 -32.72 -31.07
CA SER A 318 -10.95 -31.79 -29.96
C SER A 318 -10.36 -30.47 -30.47
N TRP A 319 -10.55 -29.38 -29.72
CA TRP A 319 -9.99 -28.06 -30.05
C TRP A 319 -8.46 -28.08 -30.27
N THR A 320 -7.74 -28.97 -29.59
CA THR A 320 -6.28 -29.16 -29.71
C THR A 320 -5.84 -29.71 -31.06
N THR A 321 -6.75 -30.40 -31.77
CA THR A 321 -6.50 -31.01 -33.08
C THR A 321 -6.91 -30.12 -34.25
N THR A 322 -7.73 -29.10 -33.99
CA THR A 322 -8.27 -28.16 -34.98
C THR A 322 -7.40 -26.91 -35.12
N THR A 323 -6.75 -26.52 -34.03
CA THR A 323 -5.65 -25.55 -34.04
C THR A 323 -4.37 -26.28 -34.46
N SER A 324 -3.49 -25.65 -35.24
CA SER A 324 -2.23 -26.23 -35.75
C SER A 324 -1.18 -26.59 -34.67
N ILE A 325 -1.61 -26.76 -33.42
CA ILE A 325 -0.87 -27.34 -32.29
C ILE A 325 -0.41 -28.77 -32.62
N ILE A 326 -1.13 -29.44 -33.53
CA ILE A 326 -0.78 -30.73 -34.12
C ILE A 326 -0.61 -30.52 -35.64
N SER A 327 0.63 -30.39 -36.10
CA SER A 327 0.91 -30.15 -37.53
C SER A 327 1.23 -31.46 -38.26
N LYS A 328 0.68 -31.63 -39.47
CA LYS A 328 1.18 -32.64 -40.43
C LYS A 328 2.54 -32.17 -40.95
N SER A 329 3.56 -33.01 -40.85
CA SER A 329 4.81 -32.79 -41.58
C SER A 329 4.58 -33.04 -43.08
N ASN A 330 5.17 -32.21 -43.93
CA ASN A 330 5.06 -32.32 -45.38
C ASN A 330 5.82 -33.57 -45.86
N GLY A 331 5.09 -34.65 -46.17
CA GLY A 331 5.60 -35.75 -47.01
C GLY A 331 5.73 -37.13 -46.36
N GLU A 332 5.69 -37.27 -45.03
CA GLU A 332 5.76 -38.58 -44.37
C GLU A 332 4.84 -38.68 -43.15
N THR A 333 4.52 -39.91 -42.78
CA THR A 333 3.54 -40.40 -41.80
C THR A 333 3.81 -40.03 -40.34
N THR A 334 4.33 -38.83 -40.07
CA THR A 334 4.70 -38.38 -38.72
C THR A 334 4.05 -37.02 -38.41
N VAL A 335 3.53 -36.93 -37.19
CA VAL A 335 2.82 -35.76 -36.68
C VAL A 335 3.54 -35.31 -35.43
N ALA A 336 3.97 -34.04 -35.44
CA ALA A 336 4.77 -33.44 -34.36
C ALA A 336 3.89 -32.52 -33.51
N LEU A 337 3.93 -32.73 -32.20
CA LEU A 337 3.30 -31.84 -31.22
C LEU A 337 4.06 -30.51 -31.15
N ALA A 338 3.34 -29.39 -31.17
CA ALA A 338 3.93 -28.06 -31.04
C ALA A 338 4.72 -27.93 -29.72
N PRO A 339 5.73 -27.05 -29.64
CA PRO A 339 6.48 -26.82 -28.42
C PRO A 339 5.57 -26.47 -27.22
N LEU A 340 5.99 -26.87 -26.01
CA LEU A 340 5.25 -26.63 -24.75
C LEU A 340 4.86 -25.15 -24.56
N SER A 341 5.74 -24.23 -24.96
CA SER A 341 5.48 -22.79 -24.93
C SER A 341 4.30 -22.39 -25.81
N THR A 342 4.19 -22.98 -27.01
CA THR A 342 3.11 -22.69 -27.96
C THR A 342 1.78 -23.24 -27.47
N GLN A 343 1.79 -24.47 -26.92
CA GLN A 343 0.60 -25.08 -26.32
C GLN A 343 0.04 -24.19 -25.20
N TYR A 344 0.88 -23.79 -24.25
CA TYR A 344 0.48 -22.93 -23.14
C TYR A 344 0.02 -21.54 -23.61
N MET A 345 0.75 -20.93 -24.56
CA MET A 345 0.43 -19.61 -25.09
C MET A 345 -0.95 -19.59 -25.77
N MET A 346 -1.30 -20.62 -26.54
CA MET A 346 -2.62 -20.72 -27.16
C MET A 346 -3.73 -20.95 -26.13
N SER A 347 -3.49 -21.78 -25.11
CA SER A 347 -4.45 -22.00 -24.02
C SER A 347 -4.70 -20.74 -23.19
N ILE A 348 -3.65 -19.99 -22.83
CA ILE A 348 -3.79 -18.76 -22.06
C ILE A 348 -4.40 -17.63 -22.90
N TYR A 349 -4.09 -17.58 -24.20
CA TYR A 349 -4.75 -16.66 -25.13
C TYR A 349 -6.26 -16.89 -25.17
N TRP A 350 -6.71 -18.14 -25.29
CA TRP A 350 -8.14 -18.47 -25.22
C TRP A 350 -8.76 -18.07 -23.86
N ALA A 351 -8.07 -18.36 -22.76
CA ALA A 351 -8.58 -18.05 -21.43
C ALA A 351 -8.73 -16.53 -21.23
N ILE A 352 -7.72 -15.74 -21.60
CA ILE A 352 -7.77 -14.28 -21.50
C ILE A 352 -8.87 -13.72 -22.38
N THR A 353 -8.93 -14.10 -23.67
CA THR A 353 -9.95 -13.59 -24.61
C THR A 353 -11.38 -13.96 -24.19
N THR A 354 -11.57 -15.12 -23.57
CA THR A 354 -12.85 -15.55 -23.00
C THR A 354 -13.19 -14.77 -21.72
N MET A 355 -12.23 -14.61 -20.80
CA MET A 355 -12.43 -13.85 -19.56
C MET A 355 -12.69 -12.37 -19.80
N THR A 356 -12.02 -11.76 -20.78
CA THR A 356 -12.24 -10.36 -21.18
C THR A 356 -13.46 -10.20 -22.08
N THR A 357 -14.23 -11.27 -22.30
CA THR A 357 -15.47 -11.27 -23.11
C THR A 357 -15.28 -10.85 -24.57
N VAL A 358 -14.06 -10.94 -25.11
CA VAL A 358 -13.75 -10.61 -26.51
C VAL A 358 -14.15 -11.74 -27.45
N GLY A 359 -13.75 -12.98 -27.12
CA GLY A 359 -14.22 -14.20 -27.77
C GLY A 359 -14.13 -14.23 -29.30
N TYR A 360 -12.93 -14.14 -29.88
CA TYR A 360 -12.72 -14.14 -31.34
C TYR A 360 -13.28 -15.36 -32.09
N GLY A 361 -13.53 -16.49 -31.40
CA GLY A 361 -14.16 -17.68 -31.96
C GLY A 361 -13.22 -18.58 -32.78
N ASP A 362 -11.92 -18.29 -32.75
CA ASP A 362 -10.85 -19.07 -33.39
C ASP A 362 -10.53 -20.38 -32.64
N ILE A 363 -10.63 -20.37 -31.32
CA ILE A 363 -10.54 -21.55 -30.45
C ILE A 363 -11.92 -21.84 -29.87
N LYS A 364 -12.53 -22.96 -30.30
CA LYS A 364 -13.88 -23.36 -29.91
C LYS A 364 -13.92 -24.82 -29.44
N PRO A 365 -14.77 -25.14 -28.46
CA PRO A 365 -15.00 -26.51 -28.03
C PRO A 365 -15.65 -27.32 -29.16
N ILE A 366 -15.36 -28.62 -29.19
CA ILE A 366 -15.91 -29.55 -30.19
C ILE A 366 -16.73 -30.63 -29.52
N THR A 367 -16.23 -31.21 -28.42
CA THR A 367 -16.96 -32.26 -27.69
C THR A 367 -18.00 -31.66 -26.75
N GLU A 368 -19.06 -32.41 -26.43
CA GLU A 368 -20.09 -31.99 -25.47
C GLU A 368 -19.50 -31.66 -24.09
N VAL A 369 -18.46 -32.39 -23.67
CA VAL A 369 -17.76 -32.15 -22.40
C VAL A 369 -16.91 -30.88 -22.46
N GLU A 370 -16.23 -30.62 -23.58
CA GLU A 370 -15.55 -29.34 -23.80
C GLU A 370 -16.55 -28.18 -23.80
N VAL A 371 -17.71 -28.33 -24.46
CA VAL A 371 -18.76 -27.30 -24.50
C VAL A 371 -19.25 -27.00 -23.08
N LEU A 372 -19.58 -28.03 -22.29
CA LEU A 372 -20.03 -27.85 -20.92
C LEU A 372 -18.96 -27.15 -20.05
N ALA A 373 -17.70 -27.56 -20.18
CA ALA A 373 -16.60 -26.94 -19.43
C ALA A 373 -16.35 -25.48 -19.85
N VAL A 374 -16.47 -25.17 -21.14
CA VAL A 374 -16.36 -23.80 -21.66
C VAL A 374 -17.52 -22.93 -21.15
N LEU A 375 -18.74 -23.44 -21.08
CA LEU A 375 -19.88 -22.72 -20.49
C LEU A 375 -19.63 -22.33 -19.03
N PHE A 376 -19.15 -23.27 -18.21
CA PHE A 376 -18.75 -22.97 -16.83
C PHE A 376 -17.59 -21.97 -16.76
N SER A 377 -16.60 -22.11 -17.64
CA SER A 377 -15.44 -21.22 -17.70
C SER A 377 -15.83 -19.80 -18.10
N MET A 378 -16.80 -19.63 -19.00
CA MET A 378 -17.37 -18.33 -19.37
C MET A 378 -18.07 -17.65 -18.19
N LEU A 379 -18.86 -18.39 -17.41
CA LEU A 379 -19.52 -17.85 -16.22
C LEU A 379 -18.49 -17.37 -15.18
N ILE A 380 -17.51 -18.21 -14.85
CA ILE A 380 -16.43 -17.88 -13.91
C ILE A 380 -15.62 -16.68 -14.42
N GLY A 381 -15.29 -16.67 -15.71
CA GLY A 381 -14.54 -15.60 -16.37
C GLY A 381 -15.28 -14.27 -16.32
N ALA A 382 -16.55 -14.24 -16.70
CA ALA A 382 -17.39 -13.03 -16.69
C ALA A 382 -17.57 -12.46 -15.28
N THR A 383 -17.81 -13.31 -14.27
CA THR A 383 -17.90 -12.89 -12.87
C THR A 383 -16.56 -12.32 -12.38
N THR A 384 -15.45 -12.97 -12.69
CA THR A 384 -14.11 -12.52 -12.28
C THR A 384 -13.76 -11.18 -12.93
N PHE A 385 -14.03 -11.02 -14.22
CA PHE A 385 -13.78 -9.76 -14.93
C PHE A 385 -14.63 -8.62 -14.35
N SER A 386 -15.92 -8.86 -14.11
CA SER A 386 -16.82 -7.87 -13.49
C SER A 386 -16.36 -7.48 -12.07
N TYR A 387 -15.90 -8.45 -11.28
CA TYR A 387 -15.35 -8.21 -9.95
C TYR A 387 -14.10 -7.31 -9.99
N VAL A 388 -13.16 -7.58 -10.91
CA VAL A 388 -11.95 -6.76 -11.08
C VAL A 388 -12.30 -5.34 -11.49
N VAL A 389 -13.16 -5.16 -12.50
CA VAL A 389 -13.59 -3.83 -12.97
C VAL A 389 -14.30 -3.04 -11.86
N GLY A 390 -15.22 -3.67 -11.11
CA GLY A 390 -15.93 -3.01 -10.01
C GLY A 390 -15.02 -2.56 -8.86
N ASN A 391 -14.05 -3.40 -8.48
CA ASN A 391 -13.07 -3.01 -7.45
C ASN A 391 -12.12 -1.91 -7.95
N MET A 392 -11.71 -1.97 -9.21
CA MET A 392 -10.86 -0.93 -9.81
C MET A 392 -11.58 0.41 -9.86
N ALA A 393 -12.86 0.45 -10.23
CA ALA A 393 -13.67 1.68 -10.19
C ALA A 393 -13.77 2.27 -8.78
N THR A 394 -14.01 1.42 -7.77
CA THR A 394 -14.06 1.85 -6.36
C THR A 394 -12.72 2.42 -5.88
N LEU A 395 -11.61 1.81 -6.29
CA LEU A 395 -10.27 2.29 -5.98
C LEU A 395 -9.97 3.65 -6.60
N LEU A 396 -10.39 3.89 -7.85
CA LEU A 396 -10.20 5.18 -8.51
C LEU A 396 -10.88 6.32 -7.74
N VAL A 397 -12.09 6.09 -7.22
CA VAL A 397 -12.79 7.06 -6.36
C VAL A 397 -12.03 7.31 -5.06
N LYS A 398 -11.44 6.26 -4.45
CA LYS A 398 -10.69 6.37 -3.19
C LYS A 398 -9.32 7.05 -3.32
N LEU A 399 -8.72 7.08 -4.51
CA LEU A 399 -7.42 7.73 -4.69
C LEU A 399 -7.53 9.26 -4.66
N ASP A 400 -8.72 9.80 -4.96
CA ASP A 400 -8.98 11.24 -4.99
C ASP A 400 -9.88 11.70 -3.84
N THR A 401 -9.64 11.22 -2.61
CA THR A 401 -10.50 11.57 -1.48
C THR A 401 -10.35 13.03 -1.05
N ARG A 402 -9.14 13.60 -1.07
CA ARG A 402 -8.93 15.00 -0.64
C ARG A 402 -9.42 16.01 -1.68
N ALA A 403 -9.00 15.89 -2.95
CA ALA A 403 -9.44 16.84 -3.97
C ALA A 403 -10.91 16.58 -4.32
N GLY A 404 -11.36 15.31 -4.29
CA GLY A 404 -12.77 14.95 -4.40
C GLY A 404 -13.65 15.56 -3.30
N ALA A 405 -13.29 15.41 -2.02
CA ALA A 405 -14.06 16.00 -0.92
C ALA A 405 -14.09 17.54 -0.97
N PHE A 406 -12.98 18.16 -1.35
CA PHE A 406 -12.91 19.59 -1.52
C PHE A 406 -13.78 20.08 -2.70
N LYS A 407 -13.72 19.38 -3.84
CA LYS A 407 -14.56 19.65 -4.99
C LYS A 407 -16.04 19.50 -4.66
N GLU A 408 -16.41 18.46 -3.91
CA GLU A 408 -17.77 18.26 -3.42
C GLU A 408 -18.24 19.43 -2.54
N LYS A 409 -17.37 19.96 -1.67
CA LYS A 409 -17.65 21.15 -0.85
C LYS A 409 -17.91 22.40 -1.70
N ILE A 410 -17.09 22.64 -2.73
CA ILE A 410 -17.30 23.75 -3.68
C ILE A 410 -18.61 23.56 -4.45
N GLU A 411 -18.89 22.36 -4.97
CA GLU A 411 -20.11 22.08 -5.73
C GLU A 411 -21.38 22.32 -4.89
N LYS A 412 -21.39 21.84 -3.63
CA LYS A 412 -22.49 22.12 -2.69
C LYS A 412 -22.66 23.61 -2.42
N THR A 413 -21.56 24.34 -2.21
CA THR A 413 -21.61 25.78 -1.96
C THR A 413 -22.09 26.54 -3.19
N THR A 414 -21.63 26.16 -4.39
CA THR A 414 -22.05 26.76 -5.67
C THR A 414 -23.52 26.54 -5.92
N LYS A 415 -24.03 25.32 -5.65
CA LYS A 415 -25.47 25.02 -5.73
C LYS A 415 -26.28 25.89 -4.76
N PHE A 416 -25.85 26.00 -3.51
CA PHE A 416 -26.49 26.88 -2.52
C PHE A 416 -26.53 28.35 -2.99
N MET A 417 -25.43 28.85 -3.54
CA MET A 417 -25.36 30.22 -4.08
C MET A 417 -26.33 30.44 -5.23
N TYR A 418 -26.47 29.45 -6.13
CA TYR A 418 -27.39 29.52 -7.25
C TYR A 418 -28.86 29.49 -6.80
N GLU A 419 -29.20 28.57 -5.89
CA GLU A 419 -30.56 28.44 -5.33
C GLU A 419 -31.02 29.71 -4.59
N ASN A 420 -30.09 30.42 -3.94
CA ASN A 420 -30.34 31.67 -3.23
C ASN A 420 -30.12 32.93 -4.09
N GLN A 421 -29.92 32.79 -5.40
CA GLN A 421 -29.75 33.92 -6.35
C GLN A 421 -28.64 34.90 -5.94
N VAL A 422 -27.54 34.36 -5.39
CA VAL A 422 -26.39 35.18 -4.98
C VAL A 422 -25.79 35.89 -6.21
N PRO A 423 -25.47 37.20 -6.13
CA PRO A 423 -24.84 37.92 -7.23
C PRO A 423 -23.52 37.29 -7.70
N LYS A 424 -23.27 37.29 -9.02
CA LYS A 424 -22.07 36.70 -9.64
C LYS A 424 -20.75 37.21 -9.06
N TYR A 425 -20.70 38.47 -8.61
CA TYR A 425 -19.48 39.03 -8.01
C TYR A 425 -19.13 38.36 -6.67
N ILE A 426 -20.15 37.98 -5.85
CA ILE A 426 -19.95 37.26 -4.59
C ILE A 426 -19.55 35.83 -4.88
N MET A 427 -20.21 35.18 -5.86
CA MET A 427 -19.85 33.83 -6.30
C MET A 427 -18.37 33.75 -6.70
N HIS A 428 -17.92 34.67 -7.56
CA HIS A 428 -16.53 34.72 -7.99
C HIS A 428 -15.54 35.01 -6.84
N LYS A 429 -15.95 35.81 -5.85
CA LYS A 429 -15.16 36.07 -4.64
C LYS A 429 -15.01 34.80 -3.79
N ILE A 430 -16.09 34.05 -3.63
CA ILE A 430 -16.11 32.78 -2.88
C ILE A 430 -15.29 31.69 -3.58
N GLU A 431 -15.39 31.59 -4.92
CA GLU A 431 -14.57 30.67 -5.71
C GLU A 431 -13.07 30.94 -5.50
N LYS A 432 -12.64 32.20 -5.63
CA LYS A 432 -11.24 32.61 -5.37
C LYS A 432 -10.79 32.32 -3.94
N TYR A 433 -11.66 32.51 -2.96
CA TYR A 433 -11.40 32.15 -1.57
C TYR A 433 -11.12 30.65 -1.43
N PHE A 434 -11.96 29.80 -2.02
CA PHE A 434 -11.73 28.36 -1.99
C PHE A 434 -10.48 27.95 -2.76
N ASP A 435 -10.19 28.55 -3.91
CA ASP A 435 -8.94 28.29 -4.65
C ASP A 435 -7.69 28.59 -3.82
N TYR A 436 -7.69 29.71 -3.08
CA TYR A 436 -6.59 30.03 -2.16
C TYR A 436 -6.52 29.02 -1.01
N ALA A 437 -7.66 28.71 -0.39
CA ALA A 437 -7.76 27.78 0.72
C ALA A 437 -7.28 26.36 0.39
N PHE A 438 -7.50 25.90 -0.85
CA PHE A 438 -7.05 24.59 -1.31
C PHE A 438 -5.53 24.51 -1.48
N ASN A 439 -4.94 25.57 -2.06
CA ASN A 439 -3.53 25.61 -2.40
C ASN A 439 -2.64 25.93 -1.19
N ASN A 440 -3.18 26.55 -0.14
CA ASN A 440 -2.46 26.92 1.08
C ASN A 440 -3.00 26.18 2.32
N PRO A 441 -2.62 24.92 2.54
CA PRO A 441 -3.13 24.11 3.65
C PRO A 441 -2.47 24.41 5.00
N ILE A 442 -1.49 25.31 5.06
CA ILE A 442 -0.63 25.53 6.23
C ILE A 442 -1.44 25.89 7.48
N LEU A 443 -2.57 26.59 7.31
CA LEU A 443 -3.47 26.93 8.42
C LEU A 443 -4.73 26.08 8.48
N ASN A 444 -5.29 25.63 7.35
CA ASN A 444 -6.50 24.79 7.32
C ASN A 444 -6.21 23.32 7.66
N PHE A 445 -5.58 23.08 8.80
CA PHE A 445 -5.48 21.75 9.39
C PHE A 445 -6.70 21.48 10.29
N ASP A 446 -7.84 21.19 9.66
CA ASP A 446 -8.75 20.22 10.27
C ASP A 446 -8.04 18.87 10.15
N PHE A 447 -7.25 18.48 11.16
CA PHE A 447 -6.73 17.12 11.22
C PHE A 447 -7.91 16.21 11.54
N PRO A 448 -8.43 15.44 10.56
CA PRO A 448 -9.60 14.60 10.80
C PRO A 448 -9.16 13.52 11.79
N GLY A 449 -9.85 13.45 12.94
CA GLY A 449 -9.50 12.50 14.01
C GLY A 449 -8.52 13.04 15.05
N LEU A 450 -8.32 14.36 15.17
CA LEU A 450 -7.61 14.92 16.33
C LEU A 450 -8.36 14.55 17.62
N GLU A 451 -9.69 14.61 17.58
CA GLU A 451 -10.59 14.23 18.67
C GLU A 451 -10.49 12.73 19.04
N ASP A 452 -10.09 11.88 18.08
CA ASP A 452 -9.93 10.43 18.29
C ASP A 452 -8.62 10.09 19.04
N LEU A 453 -7.68 11.03 19.11
CA LEU A 453 -6.41 10.85 19.81
C LEU A 453 -6.59 11.09 21.31
N SER A 454 -5.75 10.43 22.13
CA SER A 454 -5.68 10.76 23.55
C SER A 454 -5.26 12.23 23.75
N PRO A 455 -5.73 12.94 24.80
CA PRO A 455 -5.40 14.35 25.03
C PRO A 455 -3.89 14.65 25.04
N SER A 456 -3.07 13.74 25.59
CA SER A 456 -1.61 13.89 25.59
C SER A 456 -1.01 13.90 24.18
N LEU A 457 -1.45 12.98 23.31
CA LEU A 457 -1.03 12.93 21.90
C LEU A 457 -1.54 14.13 21.11
N GLN A 458 -2.75 14.62 21.42
CA GLN A 458 -3.26 15.86 20.81
C GLN A 458 -2.36 17.04 21.14
N ASN A 459 -1.96 17.19 22.41
CA ASN A 459 -1.06 18.26 22.86
C ASN A 459 0.28 18.18 22.13
N GLU A 460 0.90 17.00 22.10
CA GLU A 460 2.20 16.77 21.46
C GLU A 460 2.16 17.08 19.96
N LEU A 461 1.13 16.57 19.25
CA LEU A 461 0.95 16.81 17.83
C LEU A 461 0.72 18.29 17.52
N VAL A 462 -0.15 18.96 18.28
CA VAL A 462 -0.46 20.39 18.07
C VAL A 462 0.76 21.26 18.36
N MET A 463 1.51 20.97 19.41
CA MET A 463 2.76 21.65 19.73
C MET A 463 3.78 21.51 18.60
N TYR A 464 3.95 20.30 18.05
CA TYR A 464 4.85 20.06 16.93
C TYR A 464 4.43 20.83 15.67
N LEU A 465 3.13 20.77 15.33
CA LEU A 465 2.59 21.39 14.12
C LEU A 465 2.60 22.93 14.17
N ARG A 466 2.48 23.53 15.37
CA ARG A 466 2.32 24.98 15.53
C ARG A 466 3.53 25.69 16.16
N LYS A 467 4.66 25.00 16.31
CA LYS A 467 5.89 25.54 16.91
C LYS A 467 6.37 26.85 16.26
N ASP A 468 6.22 26.98 14.95
CA ASP A 468 6.70 28.15 14.21
C ASP A 468 5.88 29.41 14.54
N ILE A 469 4.59 29.24 14.86
CA ILE A 469 3.70 30.32 15.28
C ILE A 469 4.12 30.84 16.66
N LEU A 470 4.45 29.93 17.58
CA LEU A 470 4.88 30.25 18.95
C LEU A 470 6.11 31.16 18.95
N SER A 471 7.10 30.87 18.11
CA SER A 471 8.32 31.69 18.00
C SER A 471 8.09 33.09 17.42
N SER A 472 6.93 33.32 16.78
CA SER A 472 6.68 34.55 16.03
C SER A 472 5.82 35.58 16.78
N VAL A 473 5.14 35.19 17.86
CA VAL A 473 4.16 36.04 18.55
C VAL A 473 4.61 36.33 20.00
N PRO A 474 5.05 37.56 20.30
CA PRO A 474 5.60 37.90 21.62
C PRO A 474 4.65 37.75 22.81
N ILE A 475 3.32 37.79 22.59
CA ILE A 475 2.34 37.63 23.69
C ILE A 475 2.40 36.22 24.30
N PHE A 476 2.97 35.25 23.59
CA PHE A 476 3.12 33.88 24.09
C PHE A 476 4.46 33.65 24.80
N ASP A 477 5.36 34.65 24.85
CA ASP A 477 6.64 34.51 25.54
C ASP A 477 6.48 34.31 27.06
N CYS A 478 5.44 34.91 27.67
CA CYS A 478 5.09 34.67 29.08
C CYS A 478 4.60 33.23 29.37
N LEU A 479 4.34 32.45 28.31
CA LEU A 479 3.93 31.05 28.39
C LEU A 479 5.10 30.07 28.19
N GLN A 480 6.32 30.56 27.95
CA GLN A 480 7.52 29.72 27.88
C GLN A 480 7.68 28.92 29.18
N GLY A 481 7.97 27.62 29.05
CA GLY A 481 8.03 26.66 30.18
C GLY A 481 6.69 26.05 30.61
N LYS A 482 5.54 26.49 30.06
CA LYS A 482 4.19 25.99 30.44
C LYS A 482 3.52 25.23 29.29
N GLN A 483 4.15 24.15 28.85
CA GLN A 483 3.77 23.43 27.62
C GLN A 483 2.30 22.95 27.60
N GLN A 484 1.74 22.51 28.73
CA GLN A 484 0.33 22.06 28.80
C GLN A 484 -0.67 23.20 28.58
N LEU A 485 -0.39 24.37 29.14
CA LEU A 485 -1.20 25.56 28.96
C LEU A 485 -1.12 26.06 27.52
N LEU A 486 0.11 26.05 26.96
CA LEU A 486 0.35 26.46 25.59
C LEU A 486 -0.37 25.56 24.59
N ALA A 487 -0.28 24.25 24.76
CA ALA A 487 -1.03 23.28 23.95
C ALA A 487 -2.54 23.51 24.03
N SER A 488 -3.07 23.83 25.22
CA SER A 488 -4.49 24.11 25.44
C SER A 488 -4.99 25.37 24.71
N ILE A 489 -4.14 26.39 24.59
CA ILE A 489 -4.42 27.61 23.81
C ILE A 489 -4.29 27.31 22.31
N LEU A 490 -3.23 26.60 21.91
CA LEU A 490 -2.98 26.26 20.51
C LEU A 490 -4.09 25.40 19.88
N GLN A 491 -4.72 24.53 20.65
CA GLN A 491 -5.88 23.75 20.21
C GLN A 491 -7.13 24.61 19.94
N ARG A 492 -7.24 25.77 20.58
CA ARG A 492 -8.36 26.72 20.42
C ARG A 492 -8.11 27.77 19.36
N LEU A 493 -6.91 27.82 18.78
CA LEU A 493 -6.59 28.72 17.68
C LEU A 493 -7.25 28.24 16.39
N ILE A 494 -8.21 29.01 15.91
CA ILE A 494 -8.98 28.74 14.70
C ILE A 494 -8.27 29.41 13.52
N PRO A 495 -7.93 28.66 12.46
CA PRO A 495 -7.43 29.24 11.23
C PRO A 495 -8.52 29.96 10.44
N PHE A 496 -8.16 31.10 9.85
CA PHE A 496 -9.03 31.87 8.98
C PHE A 496 -8.22 32.52 7.85
N GLN A 497 -8.88 32.83 6.74
CA GLN A 497 -8.22 33.42 5.57
C GLN A 497 -8.95 34.69 5.16
N TYR A 498 -8.21 35.74 4.86
CA TYR A 498 -8.75 37.00 4.39
C TYR A 498 -8.19 37.33 3.01
N GLY A 499 -9.08 37.66 2.07
CA GLY A 499 -8.72 38.06 0.73
C GLY A 499 -8.32 39.54 0.65
N PRO A 500 -7.68 39.96 -0.45
CA PRO A 500 -7.35 41.38 -0.66
C PRO A 500 -8.60 42.27 -0.60
N GLY A 501 -8.55 43.28 0.25
CA GLY A 501 -9.65 44.23 0.49
C GLY A 501 -10.66 43.79 1.56
N ASP A 502 -10.55 42.56 2.09
CA ASP A 502 -11.41 42.11 3.19
C ASP A 502 -11.01 42.76 4.51
N PHE A 503 -12.01 43.16 5.29
CA PHE A 503 -11.79 43.70 6.63
C PHE A 503 -11.80 42.59 7.66
N LEU A 504 -10.84 42.62 8.58
CA LEU A 504 -10.83 41.78 9.78
C LEU A 504 -11.88 42.30 10.76
N PHE A 505 -11.88 43.62 10.97
CA PHE A 505 -12.84 44.36 11.77
C PHE A 505 -12.88 45.83 11.34
N HIS A 506 -13.98 46.49 11.67
CA HIS A 506 -14.17 47.93 11.51
C HIS A 506 -13.99 48.66 12.85
N VAL A 507 -13.79 49.98 12.78
CA VAL A 507 -13.79 50.83 13.97
C VAL A 507 -15.12 50.70 14.71
N GLU A 508 -15.09 50.77 16.04
CA GLU A 508 -16.21 50.57 16.96
C GLU A 508 -16.81 49.16 16.99
N ASP A 509 -16.35 48.21 16.16
CA ASP A 509 -16.74 46.81 16.30
C ASP A 509 -16.30 46.26 17.66
N PHE A 510 -17.07 45.32 18.20
CA PHE A 510 -16.74 44.67 19.46
C PHE A 510 -15.54 43.74 19.29
N SER A 511 -14.53 43.92 20.13
CA SER A 511 -13.31 43.11 20.16
C SER A 511 -13.51 41.88 21.04
N ASN A 512 -13.92 40.78 20.40
CA ASN A 512 -14.08 39.48 21.06
C ASN A 512 -13.02 38.46 20.67
N GLU A 513 -12.15 38.79 19.72
CA GLU A 513 -11.17 37.86 19.15
C GLU A 513 -9.79 38.53 19.07
N ILE A 514 -8.74 37.76 19.35
CA ILE A 514 -7.35 38.15 19.09
C ILE A 514 -6.92 37.51 17.79
N PHE A 515 -6.33 38.30 16.90
CA PHE A 515 -5.88 37.91 15.56
C PHE A 515 -4.35 37.86 15.50
N PHE A 516 -3.79 36.73 15.10
CA PHE A 516 -2.35 36.51 14.92
C PHE A 516 -2.02 36.36 13.43
N ILE A 517 -1.13 37.21 12.92
CA ILE A 517 -0.77 37.21 11.51
C ILE A 517 0.33 36.17 11.28
N VAL A 518 -0.02 35.05 10.64
CA VAL A 518 0.93 33.97 10.33
C VAL A 518 1.62 34.21 9.00
N ASP A 519 0.85 34.55 7.96
CA ASP A 519 1.34 35.10 6.71
C ASP A 519 0.36 36.16 6.21
N GLY A 520 0.85 37.15 5.46
CA GLY A 520 0.01 38.23 4.96
C GLY A 520 0.53 39.61 5.24
N GLU A 521 -0.28 40.59 4.84
CA GLU A 521 -0.09 42.00 5.16
C GLU A 521 -1.45 42.62 5.48
N ILE A 522 -1.56 43.21 6.68
CA ILE A 522 -2.79 43.83 7.18
C ILE A 522 -2.58 45.33 7.33
N ASP A 523 -3.33 46.12 6.58
CA ASP A 523 -3.33 47.57 6.70
C ASP A 523 -4.19 48.00 7.90
N ILE A 524 -3.64 48.87 8.74
CA ILE A 524 -4.33 49.55 9.82
C ILE A 524 -4.82 50.89 9.30
N ILE A 525 -6.14 51.07 9.30
CA ILE A 525 -6.82 52.22 8.71
C ILE A 525 -7.41 53.08 9.82
N GLU A 526 -7.00 54.33 9.86
CA GLU A 526 -7.46 55.31 10.84
C GLU A 526 -8.88 55.81 10.49
N SER A 527 -9.71 56.05 11.51
CA SER A 527 -11.17 56.16 11.36
C SER A 527 -11.64 57.46 10.71
N GLU A 528 -10.97 58.58 10.98
CA GLU A 528 -11.38 59.91 10.47
C GLU A 528 -10.80 60.22 9.10
N THR A 529 -9.51 59.94 8.88
CA THR A 529 -8.79 60.27 7.64
C THR A 529 -8.94 59.18 6.59
N ARG A 530 -9.28 57.94 7.01
CA ARG A 530 -9.26 56.73 6.17
C ARG A 530 -7.91 56.46 5.50
N GLU A 531 -6.84 57.07 6.00
CA GLU A 531 -5.48 56.80 5.56
C GLU A 531 -4.92 55.54 6.23
N ILE A 532 -3.95 54.93 5.56
CA ILE A 532 -3.24 53.76 6.09
C ILE A 532 -2.19 54.27 7.07
N ALA A 533 -2.43 54.03 8.36
CA ALA A 533 -1.53 54.45 9.43
C ALA A 533 -0.29 53.55 9.50
N SER A 534 -0.47 52.25 9.33
CA SER A 534 0.63 51.26 9.32
C SER A 534 0.20 49.95 8.63
N THR A 535 1.17 49.10 8.29
CA THR A 535 0.92 47.75 7.76
C THR A 535 1.59 46.72 8.65
N PHE A 536 0.81 45.80 9.19
CA PHE A 536 1.27 44.71 10.03
C PHE A 536 1.61 43.48 9.19
N ARG A 537 2.65 42.77 9.60
CA ARG A 537 3.22 41.61 8.89
C ARG A 537 3.26 40.41 9.84
N ARG A 538 3.80 39.29 9.34
CA ARG A 538 4.02 38.06 10.11
C ARG A 538 4.59 38.33 11.50
N GLY A 539 4.01 37.71 12.51
CA GLY A 539 4.40 37.82 13.92
C GLY A 539 3.73 38.99 14.67
N ASN A 540 3.07 39.91 13.95
CA ASN A 540 2.21 40.89 14.60
C ASN A 540 0.84 40.28 14.95
N TYR A 541 0.20 40.87 15.96
CA TYR A 541 -1.14 40.51 16.40
C TYR A 541 -1.98 41.75 16.71
N LEU A 542 -3.30 41.56 16.71
CA LEU A 542 -4.33 42.58 16.90
C LEU A 542 -5.44 42.05 17.80
N GLY A 543 -6.20 42.94 18.44
CA GLY A 543 -7.36 42.57 19.27
C GLY A 543 -7.02 42.31 20.73
N GLU A 544 -5.81 42.64 21.18
CA GLU A 544 -5.40 42.51 22.57
C GLU A 544 -6.22 43.37 23.55
N ASN A 545 -6.95 44.37 23.06
CA ASN A 545 -7.85 45.18 23.87
C ASN A 545 -9.03 44.42 24.46
N CYS A 546 -9.40 43.26 23.89
CA CYS A 546 -10.39 42.39 24.52
C CYS A 546 -9.97 41.95 25.94
N LEU A 547 -8.66 41.93 26.23
CA LEU A 547 -8.12 41.58 27.55
C LEU A 547 -8.19 42.73 28.56
N LEU A 548 -8.44 43.96 28.10
CA LEU A 548 -8.37 45.18 28.89
C LEU A 548 -9.78 45.63 29.32
N PRO A 549 -10.03 45.82 30.63
CA PRO A 549 -11.34 46.28 31.11
C PRO A 549 -11.73 47.64 30.50
N GLY A 550 -12.94 47.73 29.95
CA GLY A 550 -13.48 48.96 29.37
C GLY A 550 -12.98 49.32 27.97
N GLN A 551 -12.16 48.48 27.33
CA GLN A 551 -11.65 48.67 25.96
C GLN A 551 -12.25 47.66 24.96
N GLU A 552 -13.56 47.43 25.06
CA GLU A 552 -14.26 46.39 24.33
C GLU A 552 -14.45 46.68 22.83
N ARG A 553 -14.08 47.87 22.34
CA ARG A 553 -14.27 48.28 20.95
C ARG A 553 -12.96 48.58 20.24
N PHE A 554 -12.89 48.28 18.94
CA PHE A 554 -11.72 48.59 18.12
C PHE A 554 -11.61 50.10 17.83
N PRO A 555 -10.43 50.72 17.97
CA PRO A 555 -10.25 52.16 17.72
C PRO A 555 -9.93 52.49 16.26
N PHE A 556 -9.73 51.47 15.42
CA PHE A 556 -9.35 51.58 14.02
C PHE A 556 -9.93 50.40 13.24
N SER A 557 -9.85 50.45 11.92
CA SER A 557 -10.23 49.32 11.05
C SER A 557 -8.98 48.57 10.59
N ALA A 558 -9.07 47.25 10.44
CA ALA A 558 -7.98 46.42 9.92
C ALA A 558 -8.43 45.75 8.61
N ARG A 559 -7.61 45.86 7.56
CA ARG A 559 -7.94 45.35 6.22
C ARG A 559 -6.79 44.53 5.64
N ALA A 560 -7.08 43.36 5.10
CA ALA A 560 -6.11 42.55 4.38
C ALA A 560 -5.71 43.23 3.06
N ARG A 561 -4.41 43.48 2.88
CA ARG A 561 -3.85 44.06 1.65
C ARG A 561 -3.65 43.02 0.56
N ARG A 562 -3.25 41.82 0.97
CA ARG A 562 -3.11 40.62 0.14
C ARG A 562 -3.81 39.44 0.82
N TRP A 563 -3.86 38.30 0.15
CA TRP A 563 -4.22 37.05 0.80
C TRP A 563 -3.37 36.85 2.06
N SER A 564 -4.07 36.71 3.19
CA SER A 564 -3.48 36.70 4.52
C SER A 564 -4.07 35.56 5.32
N ASP A 565 -3.19 34.83 5.99
CA ASP A 565 -3.47 33.69 6.81
C ASP A 565 -3.51 34.09 8.29
N ILE A 566 -4.75 34.12 8.77
CA ILE A 566 -5.34 34.39 10.07
C ILE A 566 -5.24 33.27 11.13
N LEU A 567 -4.67 33.44 12.32
CA LEU A 567 -5.10 32.61 13.46
C LEU A 567 -5.88 33.47 14.43
N LYS A 568 -7.02 32.97 14.89
CA LYS A 568 -7.86 33.69 15.86
C LYS A 568 -8.18 32.86 17.09
N VAL A 569 -8.28 33.51 18.23
CA VAL A 569 -8.78 32.93 19.48
C VAL A 569 -9.82 33.86 20.08
N SER A 570 -10.93 33.31 20.57
CA SER A 570 -11.95 34.07 21.27
C SER A 570 -11.44 34.50 22.65
N HIS A 571 -11.80 35.69 23.08
CA HIS A 571 -11.56 36.19 24.43
C HIS A 571 -12.19 35.25 25.49
N GLU A 572 -13.36 34.69 25.21
CA GLU A 572 -14.04 33.75 26.12
C GLU A 572 -13.25 32.45 26.27
N ASP A 573 -12.79 31.89 25.16
CA ASP A 573 -11.95 30.68 25.14
C ASP A 573 -10.64 30.88 25.88
N LEU A 574 -9.99 32.03 25.64
CA LEU A 574 -8.73 32.38 26.29
C LEU A 574 -8.93 32.59 27.79
N LYS A 575 -10.02 33.25 28.20
CA LYS A 575 -10.37 33.47 29.60
C LYS A 575 -10.67 32.16 30.32
N THR A 576 -11.38 31.21 29.70
CA THR A 576 -11.67 29.90 30.29
C THR A 576 -10.37 29.13 30.54
N VAL A 577 -9.41 29.18 29.62
CA VAL A 577 -8.10 28.52 29.80
C VAL A 577 -7.26 29.22 30.87
N LEU A 578 -7.23 30.55 30.87
CA LEU A 578 -6.45 31.36 31.81
C LEU A 578 -7.09 31.49 33.20
N PHE A 579 -8.35 31.09 33.38
CA PHE A 579 -9.05 31.13 34.67
C PHE A 579 -8.27 30.37 35.77
N HIS A 580 -7.62 29.26 35.39
CA HIS A 580 -6.79 28.47 36.29
C HIS A 580 -5.39 29.06 36.53
N PHE A 581 -5.00 30.11 35.79
CA PHE A 581 -3.66 30.72 35.82
C PHE A 581 -3.74 32.25 35.92
N PRO A 582 -4.26 32.80 37.04
CA PRO A 582 -4.51 34.24 37.18
C PRO A 582 -3.24 35.11 37.04
N ASN A 583 -2.09 34.62 37.50
CA ASN A 583 -0.82 35.33 37.39
C ASN A 583 -0.43 35.60 35.93
N ILE A 584 -0.71 34.63 35.05
CA ILE A 584 -0.39 34.72 33.61
C ILE A 584 -1.35 35.67 32.93
N LEU A 585 -2.63 35.63 33.31
CA LEU A 585 -3.61 36.58 32.82
C LEU A 585 -3.18 38.03 33.13
N SER A 586 -2.73 38.30 34.36
CA SER A 586 -2.24 39.62 34.74
C SER A 586 -1.00 40.04 33.94
N GLU A 587 -0.07 39.12 33.69
CA GLU A 587 1.12 39.38 32.87
C GLU A 587 0.74 39.70 31.41
N MET A 588 -0.16 38.91 30.82
CA MET A 588 -0.69 39.16 29.48
C MET A 588 -1.44 40.50 29.40
N GLN A 589 -2.20 40.86 30.44
CA GLN A 589 -2.88 42.16 30.53
C GLN A 589 -1.88 43.32 30.63
N MET A 590 -0.78 43.18 31.36
CA MET A 590 0.27 44.20 31.42
C MET A 590 0.96 44.40 30.05
N VAL A 591 1.27 43.32 29.35
CA VAL A 591 1.84 43.38 27.99
C VAL A 591 0.84 44.02 27.02
N ALA A 592 -0.43 43.60 27.08
CA ALA A 592 -1.51 44.16 26.28
C ALA A 592 -1.70 45.65 26.55
N GLN A 593 -1.71 46.08 27.81
CA GLN A 593 -1.87 47.49 28.21
C GLN A 593 -0.71 48.35 27.66
N THR A 594 0.53 47.87 27.80
CA THR A 594 1.72 48.59 27.32
C THR A 594 1.70 48.76 25.81
N ARG A 595 1.35 47.69 25.08
CA ARG A 595 1.26 47.71 23.61
C ARG A 595 0.07 48.53 23.13
N TRP A 596 -1.08 48.45 23.80
CA TRP A 596 -2.27 49.23 23.51
C TRP A 596 -1.99 50.73 23.62
N SER A 597 -1.39 51.19 24.72
CA SER A 597 -1.03 52.60 24.89
C SER A 597 -0.10 53.10 23.77
N ARG A 598 0.89 52.30 23.37
CA ARG A 598 1.78 52.62 22.23
C ARG A 598 1.01 52.74 20.92
N MET A 599 0.10 51.81 20.65
CA MET A 599 -0.68 51.77 19.43
C MET A 599 -1.64 52.96 19.31
N ILE A 600 -2.36 53.28 20.38
CA ILE A 600 -3.25 54.46 20.42
C ILE A 600 -2.45 55.75 20.23
N CYS A 601 -1.30 55.88 20.89
CA CYS A 601 -0.43 57.04 20.74
C CYS A 601 0.02 57.22 19.28
N ALA A 602 0.47 56.13 18.64
CA ALA A 602 0.89 56.15 17.23
C ALA A 602 -0.26 56.52 16.27
N LEU A 603 -1.48 56.07 16.55
CA LEU A 603 -2.66 56.40 15.75
C LEU A 603 -3.06 57.87 15.88
N GLU A 604 -3.10 58.41 17.10
CA GLU A 604 -3.43 59.82 17.35
C GLU A 604 -2.36 60.75 16.76
N PHE A 605 -1.09 60.34 16.83
CA PHE A 605 0.00 61.02 16.17
C PHE A 605 -0.18 61.05 14.64
N HIS A 606 -0.47 59.91 14.03
CA HIS A 606 -0.72 59.82 12.58
C HIS A 606 -1.91 60.66 12.13
N LYS A 607 -2.99 60.63 12.91
CA LYS A 607 -4.19 61.47 12.73
C LYS A 607 -3.86 62.95 12.75
N THR A 608 -3.07 63.38 13.72
CA THR A 608 -2.64 64.78 13.87
C THR A 608 -1.77 65.21 12.69
N LEU A 609 -0.82 64.37 12.27
CA LEU A 609 0.01 64.62 11.09
C LEU A 609 -0.82 64.71 9.80
N SER A 610 -1.78 63.81 9.59
CA SER A 610 -2.65 63.82 8.42
C SER A 610 -3.53 65.09 8.36
N LYS A 611 -4.07 65.52 9.51
CA LYS A 611 -4.79 66.81 9.64
C LYS A 611 -3.87 68.01 9.38
N ALA A 612 -2.63 67.97 9.83
CA ALA A 612 -1.66 69.04 9.57
C ALA A 612 -1.26 69.10 8.08
N ARG A 613 -1.08 67.93 7.44
CA ARG A 613 -0.79 67.80 6.01
C ARG A 613 -1.94 68.31 5.14
N SER A 614 -3.17 67.93 5.43
CA SER A 614 -4.36 68.40 4.69
C SER A 614 -4.59 69.91 4.83
N ARG A 615 -4.11 70.53 5.92
CA ARG A 615 -4.10 71.98 6.13
C ARG A 615 -2.88 72.70 5.56
N GLY A 616 -1.94 71.97 4.94
CA GLY A 616 -0.70 72.53 4.38
C GLY A 616 0.30 73.06 5.43
N ALA A 617 0.16 72.66 6.70
CA ALA A 617 0.94 73.18 7.81
C ALA A 617 2.32 72.51 7.99
N VAL A 618 2.58 71.38 7.31
CA VAL A 618 3.82 70.59 7.41
C VAL A 618 4.29 70.20 6.01
N THR A 619 5.57 70.42 5.72
CA THR A 619 6.21 70.07 4.43
C THR A 619 6.80 68.66 4.45
N GLY A 620 7.05 68.07 3.28
CA GLY A 620 7.57 66.69 3.16
C GLY A 620 8.93 66.45 3.83
N GLU A 621 9.79 67.47 3.93
CA GLU A 621 11.08 67.40 4.64
C GLU A 621 10.92 67.39 6.16
N GLN A 622 9.98 68.16 6.72
CA GLN A 622 9.70 68.17 8.16
C GLN A 622 9.15 66.83 8.65
N LEU A 623 8.44 66.10 7.80
CA LEU A 623 7.97 64.73 8.08
C LEU A 623 9.14 63.74 8.16
N LEU A 624 10.16 63.86 7.28
CA LEU A 624 11.32 62.97 7.25
C LEU A 624 12.16 63.06 8.54
N ASP A 625 12.35 64.27 9.10
CA ASP A 625 13.05 64.45 10.37
C ASP A 625 12.27 63.87 11.57
N ILE A 626 10.94 64.00 11.54
CA ILE A 626 10.06 63.44 12.58
C ILE A 626 10.08 61.90 12.57
N PHE A 627 10.06 61.29 11.38
CA PHE A 627 10.16 59.82 11.24
C PHE A 627 11.58 59.29 11.48
N ALA A 628 12.63 60.07 11.23
CA ALA A 628 14.02 59.67 11.50
C ALA A 628 14.36 59.53 12.99
N HIS A 629 13.53 60.11 13.88
CA HIS A 629 13.71 60.05 15.33
C HIS A 629 12.65 59.21 16.07
N SER A 630 11.60 58.72 15.37
CA SER A 630 10.49 57.98 16.02
C SER A 630 10.90 56.64 16.63
N ASP A 631 11.97 56.00 16.15
CA ASP A 631 12.46 54.73 16.71
C ASP A 631 13.17 54.89 18.07
N THR A 632 13.48 56.14 18.47
CA THR A 632 14.19 56.45 19.72
C THR A 632 13.30 57.01 20.84
N PHE A 633 12.03 57.30 20.56
CA PHE A 633 11.14 57.90 21.55
C PHE A 633 10.29 56.84 22.25
N THR A 634 10.32 56.84 23.58
CA THR A 634 9.35 56.12 24.40
C THR A 634 7.96 56.71 24.17
N ALA A 635 6.91 55.90 24.31
CA ALA A 635 5.52 56.32 24.08
C ALA A 635 5.13 57.60 24.86
N GLU A 636 5.75 57.83 26.02
CA GLU A 636 5.57 59.05 26.82
C GLU A 636 6.05 60.31 26.11
N VAL A 637 7.10 60.24 25.28
CA VAL A 637 7.65 61.38 24.55
C VAL A 637 6.92 61.63 23.23
N ILE A 638 6.34 60.58 22.61
CA ILE A 638 5.48 60.74 21.42
C ILE A 638 4.11 61.31 21.79
N CYS A 639 3.61 60.99 23.00
CA CYS A 639 2.31 61.46 23.48
C CYS A 639 2.35 62.83 24.17
N SER A 640 3.53 63.29 24.65
CA SER A 640 3.72 64.67 25.15
C SER A 640 3.92 65.64 24.00
#